data_AF-I1CVV8-F1
#
_entry.id   AF-I1CVV8-F1
#
_cell.length_a   1.000
_cell.length_b   1.000
_cell.length_c   1.000
_cell.angle_alpha   90.00
_cell.angle_beta   90.00
_cell.angle_gamma   90.00
#
_symmetry.space_group_name_H-M   'P 1'
#
loop_
_entity.id
_entity.type
_entity.pdbx_description
1 polymer ?
#
loop_
_entity_poly.entity_id
_entity_poly.type
_entity_poly.pdbx_seq_one_letter_code
_entity_poly.pdbx_strand_id
1 'polypeptide(L)'
;MDIAAMYPSIMIGANISPETVMEYICGSGQRSSHSPGPELGHNALWWNDDNIVVRIDGTEVVIDRAPVGVSSAILTHLIETRKSVGKKTEMGWTLKIGANSLYGAMGATTSGLHTFSGAACVTAIGRWLITVIISCAGIMGFDVLYGDTDSVFVKPRGTKTVSTDTFLTVVHRILDFTPFHTIRLEQENTFEHIILIEPKLYYARIGDKTIIKGMAPVRKDRIPLVKDAVKNICAIVCWQDVDERLAMLKEFCAALSYRIREGSMDLSECSIETRKGGVTLLQYKNDEETDYIDKIHIEYESDEEEDEVKFHHNWRDEFDMKGTMSMHVPMRISIMEYDEADMVFSKNNRLEPEIRHSADSTQATIPRLFPPLFGYPVKIQNQVMTLGRNLKSMQQLLNLLEEIKVTKRMWAPRDLVLETVTNPDVLSCYKYTPLHAFNSIAIEESQTVSDTDSIWRVLYDSQVTFIRHPGVYGTIHDNSLIDVRPYEEDDESGSFSTELRISKDEWLGFIDCTYTPGSVEAGRIRSLAHNIRYRSMTAYTIDCATELLRQCCNPIHDKEDVWTLFMLGYIQKISKLDVFEMTATWLTQYGPNAPSLHVFEDKKVVVIAITPGCLMKPVCEELYKDNSNVKWYDSVLYNDQSMTLFIDPDGDLFYHPMEYMRTFCHLVPFVFHDEPPRPLLAGSMSTQAICNPRVELFSTIKPKHVIPPIVRTPLMNKYVHDLARLPHVDIPGVELLTLFCNSRGNYEDSVIVSQYVNDRGIFAHTSLINHPVPVGVDRLKAGDVIGSETKWWRPAQDAIVIKEGFSKNKTRYVCARMTSNDINVGDKIGTQHGQKFTVSEIRPIDQMPTCFDPKTGKTFKPHIIVASSSIHNRITLGQLYEAYTAMSVIGDVDFDPLNVDDYIVLDTDGRFPSDIRATMCNIQIGDTRITHPNISDDLYMDYGICRFWLLAHLSRDKQHYLSHVPRGPTIPRGRLHGSSVRLGEMEVHVMLMNGLIHTLSELTMSSDMVEHS
;
A
#
# COMPACT_ATOMS: atom_id res chain seq x y z
N MET A 1 5.76 -29.92 -30.46
CA MET A 1 4.99 -30.14 -31.71
C MET A 1 4.37 -28.83 -32.10
N ASP A 2 4.42 -28.44 -33.37
CA ASP A 2 3.95 -27.14 -33.85
C ASP A 2 3.07 -27.30 -35.09
N ILE A 3 1.97 -26.54 -35.16
CA ILE A 3 1.08 -26.52 -36.33
C ILE A 3 1.57 -25.45 -37.29
N ALA A 4 2.04 -25.87 -38.46
CA ALA A 4 2.55 -24.95 -39.46
C ALA A 4 1.48 -23.97 -39.94
N ALA A 5 1.63 -22.68 -39.60
CA ALA A 5 0.73 -21.61 -40.00
C ALA A 5 -0.74 -21.93 -39.67
N MET A 6 -1.03 -22.20 -38.39
CA MET A 6 -2.33 -22.67 -37.91
C MET A 6 -3.50 -21.84 -38.44
N TYR A 7 -3.54 -20.52 -38.18
CA TYR A 7 -4.68 -19.69 -38.55
C TYR A 7 -4.90 -19.58 -40.07
N PRO A 8 -3.89 -19.30 -40.91
CA PRO A 8 -4.04 -19.36 -42.36
C PRO A 8 -4.56 -20.72 -42.87
N SER A 9 -4.05 -21.82 -42.29
CA SER A 9 -4.44 -23.17 -42.73
C SER A 9 -5.88 -23.51 -42.33
N ILE A 10 -6.34 -23.05 -41.16
CA ILE A 10 -7.75 -23.14 -40.75
C ILE A 10 -8.64 -22.36 -41.73
N MET A 11 -8.28 -21.12 -42.04
CA MET A 11 -9.06 -20.27 -42.94
C MET A 11 -9.17 -20.86 -44.34
N ILE A 12 -8.10 -21.49 -44.85
CA ILE A 12 -8.15 -22.22 -46.13
C ILE A 12 -9.02 -23.47 -46.02
N GLY A 13 -8.75 -24.35 -45.03
CA GLY A 13 -9.45 -25.64 -44.91
C GLY A 13 -10.96 -25.49 -44.69
N ALA A 14 -11.34 -24.52 -43.85
CA ALA A 14 -12.75 -24.21 -43.59
C ALA A 14 -13.36 -23.21 -44.59
N ASN A 15 -12.57 -22.63 -45.49
CA ASN A 15 -13.01 -21.61 -46.45
C ASN A 15 -13.61 -20.36 -45.78
N ILE A 16 -12.95 -19.84 -44.74
CA ILE A 16 -13.44 -18.70 -43.95
C ILE A 16 -13.12 -17.37 -44.65
N SER A 17 -14.17 -16.62 -44.99
CA SER A 17 -14.12 -15.29 -45.61
C SER A 17 -15.42 -14.53 -45.27
N PRO A 18 -15.47 -13.18 -45.33
CA PRO A 18 -16.68 -12.42 -44.98
C PRO A 18 -17.97 -12.89 -45.70
N GLU A 19 -17.85 -13.35 -46.94
CA GLU A 19 -18.96 -13.79 -47.78
C GLU A 19 -19.35 -15.27 -47.60
N THR A 20 -18.52 -16.06 -46.91
CA THR A 20 -18.77 -17.49 -46.68
C THR A 20 -19.28 -17.78 -45.27
N VAL A 21 -19.21 -16.79 -44.37
CA VAL A 21 -19.61 -16.91 -42.96
C VAL A 21 -21.02 -16.32 -42.75
N MET A 22 -21.95 -17.14 -42.25
CA MET A 22 -23.34 -16.78 -42.00
C MET A 22 -23.71 -17.03 -40.52
N GLU A 23 -24.28 -16.05 -39.85
CA GLU A 23 -24.71 -16.15 -38.44
C GLU A 23 -26.19 -16.49 -38.31
N TYR A 24 -26.53 -17.47 -37.46
CA TYR A 24 -27.91 -17.78 -37.08
C TYR A 24 -28.07 -17.63 -35.56
N ILE A 25 -28.99 -16.73 -35.16
CA ILE A 25 -29.35 -16.53 -33.76
C ILE A 25 -30.39 -17.60 -33.37
N CYS A 26 -30.04 -18.48 -32.42
CA CYS A 26 -30.97 -19.45 -31.87
C CYS A 26 -32.14 -18.73 -31.16
N GLY A 27 -33.33 -18.69 -31.80
CA GLY A 27 -34.55 -18.12 -31.23
C GLY A 27 -35.51 -17.43 -32.21
N SER A 28 -35.12 -17.18 -33.46
CA SER A 28 -35.91 -16.36 -34.40
C SER A 28 -36.99 -17.09 -35.22
N GLY A 29 -37.28 -18.37 -34.95
CA GLY A 29 -38.39 -19.10 -35.60
C GLY A 29 -38.18 -19.44 -37.08
N GLN A 30 -37.07 -19.05 -37.71
CA GLN A 30 -36.67 -19.58 -39.01
C GLN A 30 -35.98 -20.94 -38.82
N ARG A 31 -36.72 -22.04 -39.10
CA ARG A 31 -36.09 -23.35 -39.28
C ARG A 31 -35.19 -23.28 -40.51
N SER A 32 -33.88 -23.35 -40.31
CA SER A 32 -32.96 -23.73 -41.39
C SER A 32 -33.34 -25.13 -41.87
N SER A 33 -33.28 -25.35 -43.18
CA SER A 33 -33.57 -26.64 -43.83
C SER A 33 -32.48 -27.70 -43.58
N HIS A 34 -31.57 -27.44 -42.65
CA HIS A 34 -30.39 -28.26 -42.40
C HIS A 34 -30.67 -29.09 -41.15
N SER A 35 -30.86 -30.39 -41.32
CA SER A 35 -31.20 -31.34 -40.26
C SER A 35 -30.26 -31.17 -39.05
N PRO A 36 -30.78 -30.87 -37.85
CA PRO A 36 -29.94 -30.74 -36.67
C PRO A 36 -29.38 -32.11 -36.31
N GLY A 37 -28.05 -32.19 -36.23
CA GLY A 37 -27.36 -33.29 -35.55
C GLY A 37 -27.74 -33.33 -34.05
N PRO A 38 -27.33 -34.40 -33.33
CA PRO A 38 -27.72 -34.62 -31.93
C PRO A 38 -27.35 -33.44 -31.03
N GLU A 39 -28.11 -33.23 -29.95
CA GLU A 39 -27.96 -32.13 -28.99
C GLU A 39 -26.52 -32.00 -28.47
N LEU A 40 -25.88 -30.87 -28.77
CA LEU A 40 -24.46 -30.63 -28.54
C LEU A 40 -24.21 -29.66 -27.37
N GLY A 41 -23.20 -29.96 -26.55
CA GLY A 41 -22.73 -29.10 -25.45
C GLY A 41 -22.09 -27.78 -25.93
N HIS A 42 -21.71 -26.93 -24.96
CA HIS A 42 -21.01 -25.67 -25.23
C HIS A 42 -19.67 -25.93 -25.96
N ASN A 43 -19.43 -25.28 -27.11
CA ASN A 43 -18.27 -25.42 -28.03
C ASN A 43 -18.27 -26.63 -28.99
N ALA A 44 -19.36 -26.84 -29.71
CA ALA A 44 -19.44 -27.90 -30.72
C ALA A 44 -19.02 -27.45 -32.12
N LEU A 45 -18.29 -28.34 -32.81
CA LEU A 45 -17.88 -28.22 -34.21
C LEU A 45 -18.44 -29.42 -34.98
N TRP A 46 -19.12 -29.17 -36.10
CA TRP A 46 -19.64 -30.20 -37.01
C TRP A 46 -19.41 -29.79 -38.47
N TRP A 47 -19.32 -30.77 -39.37
CA TRP A 47 -19.13 -30.52 -40.80
C TRP A 47 -19.80 -31.59 -41.67
N ASN A 48 -20.12 -31.21 -42.90
CA ASN A 48 -20.38 -32.11 -44.01
C ASN A 48 -19.60 -31.62 -45.25
N ASP A 49 -19.91 -32.17 -46.43
CA ASP A 49 -19.20 -31.81 -47.67
C ASP A 49 -19.38 -30.33 -48.03
N ASP A 50 -20.55 -29.76 -47.72
CA ASP A 50 -20.95 -28.41 -48.15
C ASP A 50 -20.71 -27.33 -47.07
N ASN A 51 -20.76 -27.67 -45.78
CA ASN A 51 -20.83 -26.71 -44.69
C ASN A 51 -19.99 -27.13 -43.47
N ILE A 52 -19.49 -26.13 -42.74
CA ILE A 52 -18.96 -26.28 -41.36
C ILE A 52 -19.80 -25.45 -40.42
N VAL A 53 -20.20 -26.01 -39.29
CA VAL A 53 -20.98 -25.32 -38.27
C VAL A 53 -20.17 -25.23 -36.99
N VAL A 54 -20.03 -24.01 -36.46
CA VAL A 54 -19.31 -23.72 -35.22
C VAL A 54 -20.27 -23.05 -34.25
N ARG A 55 -20.42 -23.60 -33.04
CA ARG A 55 -21.21 -22.97 -31.98
C ARG A 55 -20.32 -22.14 -31.06
N ILE A 56 -20.59 -20.84 -30.97
CA ILE A 56 -19.84 -19.86 -30.19
C ILE A 56 -20.81 -19.12 -29.28
N ASP A 57 -20.68 -19.29 -27.96
CA ASP A 57 -21.50 -18.62 -26.94
C ASP A 57 -23.03 -18.66 -27.18
N GLY A 58 -23.53 -19.79 -27.70
CA GLY A 58 -24.95 -19.99 -28.00
C GLY A 58 -25.39 -19.52 -29.39
N THR A 59 -24.50 -18.92 -30.17
CA THR A 59 -24.71 -18.55 -31.58
C THR A 59 -24.19 -19.66 -32.49
N GLU A 60 -24.96 -20.03 -33.51
CA GLU A 60 -24.52 -20.96 -34.55
C GLU A 60 -24.00 -20.18 -35.75
N VAL A 61 -22.74 -20.40 -36.09
CA VAL A 61 -22.10 -19.82 -37.27
C VAL A 61 -21.91 -20.92 -38.29
N VAL A 62 -22.46 -20.73 -39.49
CA VAL A 62 -22.35 -21.65 -40.62
C VAL A 62 -21.37 -21.08 -41.62
N ILE A 63 -20.41 -21.90 -42.04
CA ILE A 63 -19.41 -21.57 -43.05
C ILE A 63 -19.74 -22.38 -44.30
N ASP A 64 -20.14 -21.71 -45.37
CA ASP A 64 -20.43 -22.29 -46.68
C ASP A 64 -19.11 -22.57 -47.42
N ARG A 65 -18.92 -23.82 -47.84
CA ARG A 65 -17.70 -24.27 -48.53
C ARG A 65 -17.87 -24.31 -50.06
N ALA A 66 -19.07 -24.07 -50.59
CA ALA A 66 -19.33 -24.11 -52.02
C ALA A 66 -18.68 -22.93 -52.80
N PRO A 67 -18.84 -21.66 -52.42
CA PRO A 67 -18.14 -20.56 -53.07
C PRO A 67 -16.69 -20.46 -52.57
N VAL A 68 -15.71 -20.22 -53.46
CA VAL A 68 -14.33 -19.97 -53.02
C VAL A 68 -14.25 -18.60 -52.35
N GLY A 69 -13.99 -18.56 -51.04
CA GLY A 69 -13.86 -17.32 -50.29
C GLY A 69 -12.61 -16.54 -50.67
N VAL A 70 -12.74 -15.22 -50.80
CA VAL A 70 -11.67 -14.28 -51.16
C VAL A 70 -10.49 -14.39 -50.21
N SER A 71 -10.73 -14.48 -48.90
CA SER A 71 -9.68 -14.63 -47.90
C SER A 71 -8.93 -15.95 -48.06
N SER A 72 -9.65 -17.04 -48.34
CA SER A 72 -9.07 -18.37 -48.60
C SER A 72 -8.23 -18.39 -49.89
N ALA A 73 -8.72 -17.75 -50.96
CA ALA A 73 -8.00 -17.62 -52.23
C ALA A 73 -6.70 -16.82 -52.09
N ILE A 74 -6.75 -15.68 -51.38
CA ILE A 74 -5.56 -14.85 -51.09
C ILE A 74 -4.54 -15.66 -50.30
N LEU A 75 -4.94 -16.33 -49.22
CA LEU A 75 -4.03 -17.12 -48.40
C LEU A 75 -3.41 -18.28 -49.19
N THR A 76 -4.19 -18.96 -50.01
CA THR A 76 -3.71 -20.04 -50.89
C THR A 76 -2.63 -19.51 -51.82
N HIS A 77 -2.89 -18.39 -52.49
CA HIS A 77 -1.91 -17.75 -53.38
C HIS A 77 -0.64 -17.32 -52.63
N LEU A 78 -0.75 -16.71 -51.45
CA LEU A 78 0.40 -16.28 -50.65
C LEU A 78 1.26 -17.47 -50.21
N ILE A 79 0.65 -18.57 -49.77
CA ILE A 79 1.34 -19.77 -49.33
C ILE A 79 2.02 -20.50 -50.49
N GLU A 80 1.33 -20.63 -51.64
CA GLU A 80 1.89 -21.27 -52.85
C GLU A 80 3.04 -20.46 -53.43
N THR A 81 2.87 -19.14 -53.55
CA THR A 81 3.94 -18.24 -53.99
C THR A 81 5.13 -18.33 -53.04
N ARG A 82 4.91 -18.40 -51.73
CA ARG A 82 5.99 -18.55 -50.75
C ARG A 82 6.76 -19.86 -50.92
N LYS A 83 6.11 -20.94 -51.37
CA LYS A 83 6.79 -22.21 -51.69
C LYS A 83 7.73 -22.07 -52.89
N SER A 84 7.38 -21.26 -53.90
CA SER A 84 8.19 -21.08 -55.11
C SER A 84 9.37 -20.11 -54.93
N VAL A 85 9.25 -19.06 -54.11
CA VAL A 85 10.35 -18.08 -53.88
C VAL A 85 11.33 -18.48 -52.76
N GLY A 86 11.05 -19.55 -52.03
CA GLY A 86 11.87 -20.07 -50.94
C GLY A 86 11.62 -19.41 -49.58
N LYS A 87 11.52 -20.20 -48.51
CA LYS A 87 11.08 -19.76 -47.17
C LYS A 87 11.98 -18.72 -46.47
N LYS A 88 13.27 -18.64 -46.85
CA LYS A 88 14.29 -17.81 -46.18
C LYS A 88 14.68 -16.54 -46.96
N THR A 89 14.03 -16.27 -48.09
CA THR A 89 14.25 -15.02 -48.84
C THR A 89 13.44 -13.88 -48.24
N GLU A 90 13.82 -12.63 -48.51
CA GLU A 90 13.06 -11.44 -48.09
C GLU A 90 11.60 -11.53 -48.55
N MET A 91 11.39 -11.90 -49.82
CA MET A 91 10.06 -12.12 -50.38
C MET A 91 9.31 -13.25 -49.64
N GLY A 92 9.99 -14.34 -49.31
CA GLY A 92 9.44 -15.44 -48.52
C GLY A 92 9.01 -15.02 -47.10
N TRP A 93 9.68 -14.03 -46.49
CA TRP A 93 9.28 -13.42 -45.22
C TRP A 93 8.09 -12.48 -45.37
N THR A 94 8.09 -11.61 -46.40
CA THR A 94 6.97 -10.71 -46.70
C THR A 94 5.66 -11.47 -46.91
N LEU A 95 5.70 -12.56 -47.68
CA LEU A 95 4.53 -13.42 -47.92
C LEU A 95 4.05 -14.11 -46.63
N LYS A 96 4.95 -14.50 -45.73
CA LYS A 96 4.59 -15.06 -44.40
C LYS A 96 3.87 -14.02 -43.55
N ILE A 97 4.43 -12.81 -43.49
CA ILE A 97 3.86 -11.70 -42.71
C ILE A 97 2.46 -11.38 -43.25
N GLY A 98 2.33 -11.21 -44.57
CA GLY A 98 1.04 -10.96 -45.21
C GLY A 98 -0.01 -12.04 -44.91
N ALA A 99 0.36 -13.32 -44.97
CA ALA A 99 -0.55 -14.43 -44.66
C ALA A 99 -1.01 -14.43 -43.19
N ASN A 100 -0.09 -14.19 -42.24
CA ASN A 100 -0.43 -14.12 -40.82
C ASN A 100 -1.25 -12.88 -40.46
N SER A 101 -1.04 -11.76 -41.17
CA SER A 101 -1.79 -10.51 -40.95
C SER A 101 -3.25 -10.60 -41.40
N LEU A 102 -3.60 -11.50 -42.31
CA LEU A 102 -4.98 -11.60 -42.83
C LEU A 102 -5.99 -12.02 -41.74
N TYR A 103 -5.58 -12.88 -40.82
CA TYR A 103 -6.38 -13.20 -39.63
C TYR A 103 -6.59 -11.96 -38.73
N GLY A 104 -5.53 -11.18 -38.49
CA GLY A 104 -5.63 -9.92 -37.74
C GLY A 104 -6.55 -8.90 -38.43
N ALA A 105 -6.49 -8.82 -39.76
CA ALA A 105 -7.37 -7.97 -40.56
C ALA A 105 -8.84 -8.40 -40.50
N MET A 106 -9.14 -9.67 -40.19
CA MET A 106 -10.51 -10.15 -40.02
C MET A 106 -11.13 -9.70 -38.68
N GLY A 107 -10.31 -9.62 -37.63
CA GLY A 107 -10.72 -9.10 -36.32
C GLY A 107 -10.75 -7.57 -36.20
N ALA A 108 -10.06 -6.86 -37.08
CA ALA A 108 -10.01 -5.39 -37.07
C ALA A 108 -11.26 -4.77 -37.72
N THR A 109 -12.03 -3.98 -36.97
CA THR A 109 -13.27 -3.33 -37.43
C THR A 109 -13.07 -2.35 -38.59
N THR A 110 -11.85 -1.85 -38.78
CA THR A 110 -11.48 -0.91 -39.86
C THR A 110 -11.12 -1.58 -41.18
N SER A 111 -11.07 -2.92 -41.23
CA SER A 111 -10.66 -3.67 -42.41
C SER A 111 -11.83 -3.98 -43.33
N GLY A 112 -11.64 -3.90 -44.65
CA GLY A 112 -12.63 -4.36 -45.62
C GLY A 112 -12.87 -5.87 -45.60
N LEU A 113 -12.04 -6.64 -44.88
CA LEU A 113 -12.18 -8.07 -44.64
C LEU A 113 -12.75 -8.40 -43.25
N HIS A 114 -13.27 -7.40 -42.54
CA HIS A 114 -13.77 -7.59 -41.17
C HIS A 114 -14.93 -8.60 -41.15
N THR A 115 -14.76 -9.67 -40.36
CA THR A 115 -15.85 -10.56 -39.97
C THR A 115 -15.55 -11.09 -38.58
N PHE A 116 -16.25 -10.54 -37.59
CA PHE A 116 -16.05 -10.91 -36.19
C PHE A 116 -16.31 -12.41 -35.97
N SER A 117 -17.42 -12.93 -36.50
CA SER A 117 -17.73 -14.36 -36.41
C SER A 117 -16.76 -15.23 -37.17
N GLY A 118 -16.22 -14.78 -38.30
CA GLY A 118 -15.14 -15.50 -38.98
C GLY A 118 -13.88 -15.62 -38.10
N ALA A 119 -13.44 -14.52 -37.46
CA ALA A 119 -12.31 -14.53 -36.55
C ALA A 119 -12.55 -15.41 -35.31
N ALA A 120 -13.78 -15.39 -34.78
CA ALA A 120 -14.20 -16.24 -33.67
C ALA A 120 -14.20 -17.73 -34.07
N CYS A 121 -14.71 -18.08 -35.27
CA CYS A 121 -14.66 -19.43 -35.82
C CYS A 121 -13.22 -19.94 -35.98
N VAL A 122 -12.32 -19.11 -36.52
CA VAL A 122 -10.89 -19.46 -36.65
C VAL A 122 -10.28 -19.81 -35.29
N THR A 123 -10.59 -19.03 -34.26
CA THR A 123 -10.11 -19.27 -32.89
C THR A 123 -10.71 -20.54 -32.30
N ALA A 124 -12.01 -20.76 -32.47
CA ALA A 124 -12.71 -21.95 -31.96
C ALA A 124 -12.19 -23.24 -32.60
N ILE A 125 -12.00 -23.24 -33.93
CA ILE A 125 -11.41 -24.36 -34.67
C ILE A 125 -9.96 -24.60 -34.25
N GLY A 126 -9.18 -23.54 -34.01
CA GLY A 126 -7.82 -23.65 -33.48
C GLY A 126 -7.77 -24.36 -32.12
N ARG A 127 -8.65 -23.99 -31.19
CA ARG A 127 -8.79 -24.67 -29.89
C ARG A 127 -9.19 -26.14 -30.05
N TRP A 128 -10.13 -26.43 -30.96
CA TRP A 128 -10.52 -27.80 -31.26
C TRP A 128 -9.34 -28.63 -31.78
N LEU A 129 -8.55 -28.11 -32.72
CA LEU A 129 -7.35 -28.79 -33.24
C LEU A 129 -6.33 -29.11 -32.14
N ILE A 130 -6.02 -28.13 -31.29
CA ILE A 130 -5.11 -28.34 -30.15
C ILE A 130 -5.66 -29.40 -29.19
N THR A 131 -6.97 -29.39 -28.94
CA THR A 131 -7.63 -30.39 -28.07
C THR A 131 -7.55 -31.80 -28.67
N VAL A 132 -7.73 -31.94 -29.98
CA VAL A 132 -7.56 -33.22 -30.69
C VAL A 132 -6.12 -33.72 -30.56
N ILE A 133 -5.13 -32.84 -30.75
CA ILE A 133 -3.71 -33.17 -30.63
C ILE A 133 -3.35 -33.60 -29.21
N ILE A 134 -3.81 -32.87 -28.19
CA ILE A 134 -3.61 -33.19 -26.76
C ILE A 134 -4.22 -34.56 -26.43
N SER A 135 -5.43 -34.83 -26.92
CA SER A 135 -6.13 -36.11 -26.70
C SER A 135 -5.37 -37.27 -27.35
N CYS A 136 -4.92 -37.09 -28.59
CA CYS A 136 -4.08 -38.08 -29.29
C CYS A 136 -2.76 -38.32 -28.53
N ALA A 137 -2.12 -37.25 -28.04
CA ALA A 137 -0.86 -37.35 -27.32
C ALA A 137 -1.01 -38.18 -26.05
N GLY A 138 -2.07 -37.93 -25.26
CA GLY A 138 -2.38 -38.69 -24.05
C GLY A 138 -2.61 -40.19 -24.32
N ILE A 139 -3.39 -40.53 -25.35
CA ILE A 139 -3.66 -41.93 -25.75
C ILE A 139 -2.37 -42.62 -26.20
N MET A 140 -1.49 -41.89 -26.89
CA MET A 140 -0.26 -42.40 -27.49
C MET A 140 0.93 -42.44 -26.51
N GLY A 141 0.66 -42.21 -25.22
CA GLY A 141 1.64 -42.35 -24.14
C GLY A 141 2.50 -41.13 -23.90
N PHE A 142 2.10 -39.95 -24.36
CA PHE A 142 2.76 -38.69 -24.05
C PHE A 142 2.03 -37.94 -22.93
N ASP A 143 2.80 -37.39 -21.98
CA ASP A 143 2.33 -36.36 -21.06
C ASP A 143 2.35 -35.00 -21.76
N VAL A 144 1.20 -34.35 -21.84
CA VAL A 144 1.13 -32.97 -22.32
C VAL A 144 1.57 -32.06 -21.18
N LEU A 145 2.72 -31.41 -21.36
CA LEU A 145 3.28 -30.49 -20.37
C LEU A 145 2.62 -29.11 -20.49
N TYR A 146 2.39 -28.66 -21.72
CA TYR A 146 2.03 -27.29 -22.01
C TYR A 146 1.47 -27.14 -23.44
N GLY A 147 0.60 -26.15 -23.67
CA GLY A 147 0.12 -25.75 -25.00
C GLY A 147 0.18 -24.23 -25.18
N ASP A 148 0.80 -23.77 -26.26
CA ASP A 148 0.74 -22.38 -26.74
C ASP A 148 -0.22 -22.30 -27.93
N THR A 149 -0.49 -21.08 -28.38
CA THR A 149 -1.34 -20.67 -29.50
C THR A 149 -1.43 -21.71 -30.64
N ASP A 150 -0.30 -22.20 -31.15
CA ASP A 150 -0.19 -23.16 -32.27
C ASP A 150 0.71 -24.37 -31.97
N SER A 151 1.19 -24.53 -30.73
CA SER A 151 2.14 -25.59 -30.37
C SER A 151 1.77 -26.35 -29.10
N VAL A 152 2.18 -27.61 -29.02
CA VAL A 152 1.99 -28.49 -27.86
C VAL A 152 3.32 -29.09 -27.46
N PHE A 153 3.68 -28.92 -26.19
CA PHE A 153 4.87 -29.49 -25.56
C PHE A 153 4.50 -30.80 -24.90
N VAL A 154 5.19 -31.87 -25.29
CA VAL A 154 4.89 -33.23 -24.86
C VAL A 154 6.15 -33.90 -24.32
N LYS A 155 5.97 -34.75 -23.30
CA LYS A 155 7.01 -35.58 -22.69
C LYS A 155 6.63 -37.05 -22.80
N PRO A 156 7.54 -37.95 -23.21
CA PRO A 156 7.27 -39.38 -23.21
C PRO A 156 6.99 -39.93 -21.80
N ARG A 157 5.90 -40.70 -21.61
CA ARG A 157 5.55 -41.38 -20.35
C ARG A 157 6.26 -42.74 -20.23
N GLY A 158 7.58 -42.74 -20.47
CA GLY A 158 8.43 -43.94 -20.39
C GLY A 158 8.27 -44.90 -21.58
N THR A 159 8.53 -46.20 -21.36
CA THR A 159 8.71 -47.23 -22.40
C THR A 159 7.46 -47.60 -23.20
N LYS A 160 6.27 -47.14 -22.79
CA LYS A 160 5.00 -47.37 -23.51
C LYS A 160 4.66 -46.27 -24.52
N THR A 161 5.49 -45.24 -24.64
CA THR A 161 5.29 -44.13 -25.58
C THR A 161 5.60 -44.57 -27.00
N VAL A 162 4.72 -44.28 -27.95
CA VAL A 162 5.00 -44.54 -29.38
C VAL A 162 6.03 -43.55 -29.94
N SER A 163 6.63 -43.86 -31.10
CA SER A 163 7.56 -42.93 -31.73
C SER A 163 6.85 -41.63 -32.18
N THR A 164 7.58 -40.52 -32.19
CA THR A 164 7.07 -39.23 -32.69
C THR A 164 6.51 -39.34 -34.11
N ASP A 165 7.18 -40.06 -35.01
CA ASP A 165 6.70 -40.26 -36.38
C ASP A 165 5.35 -40.98 -36.43
N THR A 166 5.14 -41.96 -35.56
CA THR A 166 3.85 -42.67 -35.43
C THR A 166 2.77 -41.72 -34.93
N PHE A 167 3.09 -40.88 -33.94
CA PHE A 167 2.19 -39.84 -33.43
C PHE A 167 1.77 -38.86 -34.52
N LEU A 168 2.73 -38.28 -35.26
CA LEU A 168 2.44 -37.37 -36.37
C LEU A 168 1.58 -38.04 -37.45
N THR A 169 1.90 -39.29 -37.80
CA THR A 169 1.15 -40.06 -38.81
C THR A 169 -0.30 -40.28 -38.40
N VAL A 170 -0.56 -40.65 -37.15
CA VAL A 170 -1.92 -40.88 -36.65
C VAL A 170 -2.72 -39.57 -36.64
N VAL A 171 -2.13 -38.48 -36.16
CA VAL A 171 -2.81 -37.17 -36.16
C VAL A 171 -3.14 -36.73 -37.58
N HIS A 172 -2.21 -36.82 -38.53
CA HIS A 172 -2.48 -36.46 -39.93
C HIS A 172 -3.57 -37.35 -40.53
N ARG A 173 -3.54 -38.65 -40.24
CA ARG A 173 -4.57 -39.60 -40.73
C ARG A 173 -5.95 -39.32 -40.14
N ILE A 174 -6.04 -38.81 -38.90
CA ILE A 174 -7.30 -38.33 -38.32
C ILE A 174 -7.79 -37.09 -39.07
N LEU A 175 -6.90 -36.13 -39.33
CA LEU A 175 -7.24 -34.90 -40.04
C LEU A 175 -7.68 -35.14 -41.50
N ASP A 176 -7.22 -36.22 -42.15
CA ASP A 176 -7.66 -36.63 -43.49
C ASP A 176 -9.18 -36.91 -43.56
N PHE A 177 -9.83 -37.24 -42.44
CA PHE A 177 -11.29 -37.41 -42.36
C PHE A 177 -12.05 -36.12 -42.00
N THR A 178 -11.36 -34.98 -42.06
CA THR A 178 -11.91 -33.67 -41.68
C THR A 178 -11.64 -32.63 -42.79
N PRO A 179 -12.34 -31.49 -42.78
CA PRO A 179 -12.04 -30.37 -43.67
C PRO A 179 -10.60 -29.85 -43.54
N PHE A 180 -9.88 -30.24 -42.49
CA PHE A 180 -8.56 -29.75 -42.11
C PHE A 180 -7.41 -30.69 -42.53
N HIS A 181 -7.64 -31.59 -43.49
CA HIS A 181 -6.65 -32.54 -44.04
C HIS A 181 -5.38 -31.89 -44.60
N THR A 182 -5.36 -30.58 -44.86
CA THR A 182 -4.18 -29.83 -45.32
C THR A 182 -3.29 -29.32 -44.17
N ILE A 183 -3.79 -29.34 -42.93
CA ILE A 183 -3.04 -28.91 -41.76
C ILE A 183 -1.91 -29.91 -41.49
N ARG A 184 -0.72 -29.40 -41.17
CA ARG A 184 0.47 -30.20 -40.88
C ARG A 184 0.98 -29.88 -39.49
N LEU A 185 0.99 -30.90 -38.64
CA LEU A 185 1.69 -30.92 -37.36
C LEU A 185 3.12 -31.42 -37.58
N GLU A 186 4.11 -30.71 -37.06
CA GLU A 186 5.54 -31.05 -37.19
C GLU A 186 6.23 -31.11 -35.82
N GLN A 187 7.30 -31.89 -35.72
CA GLN A 187 8.22 -31.84 -34.59
C GLN A 187 9.25 -30.73 -34.84
N GLU A 188 9.03 -29.57 -34.23
CA GLU A 188 9.94 -28.43 -34.42
C GLU A 188 11.25 -28.59 -33.64
N ASN A 189 11.19 -28.91 -32.35
CA ASN A 189 12.35 -28.99 -31.46
C ASN A 189 12.21 -30.13 -30.44
N THR A 190 13.35 -30.69 -30.02
CA THR A 190 13.47 -31.61 -28.87
C THR A 190 14.36 -30.95 -27.84
N PHE A 191 13.86 -30.78 -26.62
CA PHE A 191 14.59 -30.12 -25.53
C PHE A 191 15.08 -31.16 -24.52
N GLU A 192 16.34 -31.04 -24.10
CA GLU A 192 16.90 -31.87 -23.03
C GLU A 192 16.37 -31.41 -21.66
N HIS A 193 16.33 -30.10 -21.46
CA HIS A 193 15.72 -29.46 -20.29
C HIS A 193 14.93 -28.25 -20.74
N ILE A 194 13.81 -27.99 -20.07
CA ILE A 194 12.96 -26.85 -20.32
C ILE A 194 12.37 -26.33 -19.01
N ILE A 195 12.36 -25.00 -18.86
CA ILE A 195 11.69 -24.27 -17.80
C ILE A 195 10.57 -23.49 -18.47
N LEU A 196 9.33 -23.84 -18.12
CA LEU A 196 8.12 -23.18 -18.60
C LEU A 196 7.60 -22.29 -17.48
N ILE A 197 7.59 -20.97 -17.70
CA ILE A 197 7.11 -19.99 -16.71
C ILE A 197 5.66 -19.63 -17.03
N GLU A 198 5.43 -19.17 -18.26
CA GLU A 198 4.16 -18.65 -18.75
C GLU A 198 4.01 -18.89 -20.26
N PRO A 199 2.81 -18.70 -20.85
CA PRO A 199 2.66 -18.69 -22.30
C PRO A 199 3.67 -17.77 -22.99
N LYS A 200 4.41 -18.33 -23.97
CA LYS A 200 5.49 -17.65 -24.72
C LYS A 200 6.71 -17.23 -23.87
N LEU A 201 6.77 -17.59 -22.60
CA LEU A 201 7.86 -17.32 -21.66
C LEU A 201 8.52 -18.62 -21.20
N TYR A 202 9.60 -19.00 -21.86
CA TYR A 202 10.34 -20.21 -21.50
C TYR A 202 11.83 -20.14 -21.83
N TYR A 203 12.58 -20.95 -21.09
CA TYR A 203 14.00 -21.21 -21.28
C TYR A 203 14.19 -22.70 -21.56
N ALA A 204 14.90 -23.06 -22.62
CA ALA A 204 15.11 -24.45 -22.99
C ALA A 204 16.53 -24.70 -23.49
N ARG A 205 17.01 -25.94 -23.30
CA ARG A 205 18.33 -26.40 -23.78
C ARG A 205 18.16 -27.44 -24.89
N ILE A 206 18.93 -27.27 -25.97
CA ILE A 206 19.09 -28.23 -27.07
C ILE A 206 20.59 -28.43 -27.30
N GLY A 207 21.18 -29.52 -26.79
CA GLY A 207 22.63 -29.70 -26.77
C GLY A 207 23.32 -28.54 -26.06
N ASP A 208 24.31 -27.93 -26.73
CA ASP A 208 25.05 -26.76 -26.25
C ASP A 208 24.34 -25.42 -26.51
N LYS A 209 23.15 -25.45 -27.12
CA LYS A 209 22.39 -24.24 -27.47
C LYS A 209 21.28 -23.99 -26.48
N THR A 210 21.13 -22.73 -26.10
CA THR A 210 20.03 -22.24 -25.27
C THR A 210 19.01 -21.51 -26.14
N ILE A 211 17.73 -21.82 -25.93
CA ILE A 211 16.60 -21.10 -26.51
C ILE A 211 15.89 -20.35 -25.39
N ILE A 212 15.73 -19.04 -25.57
CA ILE A 212 15.04 -18.15 -24.64
C ILE A 212 13.92 -17.45 -25.41
N LYS A 213 12.69 -17.54 -24.92
CA LYS A 213 11.51 -16.88 -25.52
C LYS A 213 10.82 -16.01 -24.47
N GLY A 214 10.52 -14.76 -24.83
CA GLY A 214 9.73 -13.82 -24.03
C GLY A 214 10.36 -13.32 -22.72
N MET A 215 11.42 -13.97 -22.24
CA MET A 215 12.06 -13.65 -20.96
C MET A 215 13.01 -12.44 -21.04
N ALA A 216 13.38 -11.90 -19.87
CA ALA A 216 14.27 -10.74 -19.75
C ALA A 216 15.54 -10.78 -20.62
N PRO A 217 16.25 -11.93 -20.78
CA PRO A 217 17.48 -11.97 -21.59
C PRO A 217 17.32 -11.58 -23.06
N VAL A 218 16.12 -11.74 -23.63
CA VAL A 218 15.84 -11.41 -25.05
C VAL A 218 15.06 -10.10 -25.23
N ARG A 219 14.74 -9.43 -24.12
CA ARG A 219 14.01 -8.16 -24.09
C ARG A 219 14.97 -6.97 -24.18
N LYS A 220 14.78 -6.09 -25.16
CA LYS A 220 15.68 -4.94 -25.37
C LYS A 220 15.57 -3.90 -24.26
N ASP A 221 14.40 -3.78 -23.64
CA ASP A 221 14.04 -2.84 -22.57
C ASP A 221 14.53 -3.26 -21.17
N ARG A 222 15.45 -4.21 -21.07
CA ARG A 222 16.05 -4.68 -19.81
C ARG A 222 17.54 -4.37 -19.76
N ILE A 223 18.04 -4.02 -18.59
CA ILE A 223 19.47 -3.78 -18.34
C ILE A 223 20.27 -5.10 -18.43
N PRO A 224 21.54 -5.09 -18.88
CA PRO A 224 22.39 -6.28 -19.00
C PRO A 224 22.46 -7.10 -17.71
N LEU A 225 22.57 -6.45 -16.55
CA LEU A 225 22.55 -7.12 -15.25
C LEU A 225 21.40 -8.12 -15.09
N VAL A 226 20.18 -7.67 -15.39
CA VAL A 226 18.97 -8.51 -15.27
C VAL A 226 18.97 -9.61 -16.33
N LYS A 227 19.48 -9.34 -17.53
CA LYS A 227 19.59 -10.34 -18.60
C LYS A 227 20.51 -11.47 -18.19
N ASP A 228 21.69 -11.13 -17.67
CA ASP A 228 22.71 -12.10 -17.29
C ASP A 228 22.31 -12.85 -16.02
N ALA A 229 21.74 -12.17 -15.03
CA ALA A 229 21.20 -12.82 -13.83
C ALA A 229 20.15 -13.88 -14.16
N VAL A 230 19.13 -13.51 -14.95
CA VAL A 230 18.06 -14.46 -15.34
C VAL A 230 18.63 -15.60 -16.18
N LYS A 231 19.53 -15.30 -17.13
CA LYS A 231 20.16 -16.32 -17.98
C LYS A 231 20.99 -17.32 -17.15
N ASN A 232 21.77 -16.83 -16.18
CA ASN A 232 22.62 -17.66 -15.32
C ASN A 232 21.78 -18.50 -14.35
N ILE A 233 20.73 -17.93 -13.73
CA ILE A 233 19.80 -18.70 -12.89
C ILE A 233 19.15 -19.83 -13.70
N CYS A 234 18.62 -19.52 -14.89
CA CYS A 234 18.04 -20.55 -15.75
C CYS A 234 19.06 -21.59 -16.21
N ALA A 235 20.31 -21.19 -16.45
CA ALA A 235 21.39 -22.12 -16.73
C ALA A 235 21.66 -23.04 -15.53
N ILE A 236 21.86 -22.51 -14.31
CA ILE A 236 22.10 -23.34 -13.12
C ILE A 236 20.96 -24.37 -12.93
N VAL A 237 19.70 -23.94 -13.07
CA VAL A 237 18.53 -24.82 -12.97
C VAL A 237 18.51 -25.92 -14.05
N CYS A 238 19.03 -25.65 -15.24
CA CYS A 238 19.04 -26.59 -16.37
C CYS A 238 20.32 -27.45 -16.50
N TRP A 239 21.37 -27.22 -15.70
CA TRP A 239 22.70 -27.79 -15.97
C TRP A 239 23.28 -28.70 -14.86
N GLN A 240 22.77 -28.71 -13.62
CA GLN A 240 23.42 -29.42 -12.50
C GLN A 240 22.59 -30.56 -11.87
N ASP A 241 23.17 -31.35 -10.95
CA ASP A 241 22.44 -32.25 -10.05
C ASP A 241 21.55 -31.45 -9.07
N VAL A 242 20.46 -32.03 -8.56
CA VAL A 242 19.47 -31.33 -7.72
C VAL A 242 20.11 -30.69 -6.48
N ASP A 243 21.04 -31.37 -5.83
CA ASP A 243 21.70 -30.88 -4.61
C ASP A 243 22.71 -29.76 -4.91
N GLU A 244 23.45 -29.86 -6.01
CA GLU A 244 24.42 -28.84 -6.45
C GLU A 244 23.72 -27.57 -6.96
N ARG A 245 22.54 -27.69 -7.57
CA ARG A 245 21.73 -26.55 -8.05
C ARG A 245 21.43 -25.55 -6.93
N LEU A 246 20.98 -26.04 -5.77
CA LEU A 246 20.57 -25.17 -4.68
C LEU A 246 21.76 -24.43 -4.07
N ALA A 247 22.91 -25.09 -3.94
CA ALA A 247 24.14 -24.46 -3.47
C ALA A 247 24.60 -23.36 -4.43
N MET A 248 24.70 -23.67 -5.74
CA MET A 248 25.13 -22.70 -6.76
C MET A 248 24.16 -21.53 -6.92
N LEU A 249 22.85 -21.76 -6.81
CA LEU A 249 21.86 -20.67 -6.85
C LEU A 249 22.01 -19.74 -5.64
N LYS A 250 22.21 -20.29 -4.45
CA LYS A 250 22.44 -19.49 -3.24
C LYS A 250 23.72 -18.68 -3.36
N GLU A 251 24.80 -19.30 -3.82
CA GLU A 251 26.09 -18.63 -4.02
C GLU A 251 25.99 -17.52 -5.07
N PHE A 252 25.37 -17.80 -6.23
CA PHE A 252 25.16 -16.81 -7.29
C PHE A 252 24.31 -15.63 -6.81
N CYS A 253 23.17 -15.90 -6.15
CA CYS A 253 22.30 -14.84 -5.64
C CYS A 253 22.94 -14.03 -4.51
N ALA A 254 23.72 -14.68 -3.64
CA ALA A 254 24.47 -14.00 -2.58
C ALA A 254 25.56 -13.09 -3.16
N ALA A 255 26.34 -13.58 -4.13
CA ALA A 255 27.37 -12.80 -4.81
C ALA A 255 26.78 -11.61 -5.58
N LEU A 256 25.67 -11.83 -6.28
CA LEU A 256 24.97 -10.76 -7.00
C LEU A 256 24.40 -9.71 -6.03
N SER A 257 23.77 -10.15 -4.94
CA SER A 257 23.22 -9.26 -3.90
C SER A 257 24.31 -8.45 -3.22
N TYR A 258 25.47 -9.06 -2.98
CA TYR A 258 26.65 -8.39 -2.43
C TYR A 258 27.14 -7.30 -3.39
N ARG A 259 27.41 -7.63 -4.66
CA ARG A 259 27.85 -6.63 -5.65
C ARG A 259 26.88 -5.44 -5.79
N ILE A 260 25.58 -5.69 -5.71
CA ILE A 260 24.55 -4.63 -5.75
C ILE A 260 24.60 -3.75 -4.50
N ARG A 261 24.71 -4.36 -3.30
CA ARG A 261 24.73 -3.61 -2.02
C ARG A 261 25.99 -2.78 -1.84
N GLU A 262 27.13 -3.30 -2.29
CA GLU A 262 28.42 -2.62 -2.23
C GLU A 262 28.59 -1.58 -3.36
N GLY A 263 27.62 -1.43 -4.27
CA GLY A 263 27.70 -0.50 -5.38
C GLY A 263 28.78 -0.84 -6.42
N SER A 264 29.29 -2.07 -6.44
CA SER A 264 30.40 -2.51 -7.30
C SER A 264 29.93 -2.92 -8.71
N MET A 265 28.97 -2.18 -9.28
CA MET A 265 28.34 -2.48 -10.57
C MET A 265 28.72 -1.43 -11.60
N ASP A 266 29.12 -1.88 -12.79
CA ASP A 266 29.51 -0.95 -13.84
C ASP A 266 28.27 -0.27 -14.43
N LEU A 267 28.41 0.98 -14.86
CA LEU A 267 27.33 1.72 -15.52
C LEU A 267 26.82 0.97 -16.77
N SER A 268 27.70 0.24 -17.46
CA SER A 268 27.33 -0.60 -18.60
C SER A 268 26.45 -1.80 -18.24
N GLU A 269 26.57 -2.33 -17.01
CA GLU A 269 25.71 -3.41 -16.49
C GLU A 269 24.31 -2.90 -16.11
N CYS A 270 24.24 -1.62 -15.69
CA CYS A 270 23.05 -0.96 -15.13
C CYS A 270 22.29 -0.06 -16.12
N SER A 271 22.68 -0.03 -17.40
CA SER A 271 22.10 0.86 -18.42
C SER A 271 21.54 0.11 -19.64
N ILE A 272 20.62 0.73 -20.35
CA ILE A 272 20.00 0.20 -21.58
C ILE A 272 20.63 0.89 -22.79
N GLU A 273 21.15 0.12 -23.74
CA GLU A 273 21.61 0.70 -25.00
C GLU A 273 20.44 1.22 -25.85
N THR A 274 20.50 2.51 -26.19
CA THR A 274 19.55 3.15 -27.10
C THR A 274 20.29 3.83 -28.24
N ARG A 275 19.60 4.01 -29.38
CA ARG A 275 20.15 4.71 -30.54
C ARG A 275 19.35 5.98 -30.78
N LYS A 276 19.97 7.14 -30.56
CA LYS A 276 19.40 8.46 -30.87
C LYS A 276 20.33 9.19 -31.82
N GLY A 277 19.79 9.72 -32.93
CA GLY A 277 20.59 10.51 -33.89
C GLY A 277 21.75 9.76 -34.58
N GLY A 278 21.76 8.42 -34.57
CA GLY A 278 22.83 7.61 -35.18
C GLY A 278 23.92 7.14 -34.20
N VAL A 279 24.00 7.75 -33.01
CA VAL A 279 24.94 7.43 -31.92
C VAL A 279 24.32 6.41 -30.95
N THR A 280 25.15 5.50 -30.41
CA THR A 280 24.76 4.52 -29.39
C THR A 280 25.00 5.11 -28.01
N LEU A 281 23.93 5.29 -27.24
CA LEU A 281 23.97 5.88 -25.90
C LEU A 281 23.58 4.83 -24.85
N LEU A 282 24.20 4.89 -23.69
CA LEU A 282 23.76 4.20 -22.48
C LEU A 282 22.68 5.02 -21.79
N GLN A 283 21.45 4.52 -21.82
CA GLN A 283 20.30 5.08 -21.15
C GLN A 283 20.21 4.50 -19.73
N TYR A 284 20.33 5.33 -18.71
CA TYR A 284 20.11 4.91 -17.33
C TYR A 284 19.23 5.93 -16.61
N LYS A 285 18.73 5.55 -15.44
CA LYS A 285 17.83 6.38 -14.66
C LYS A 285 18.60 6.92 -13.46
N ASN A 286 18.68 8.24 -13.36
CA ASN A 286 19.32 8.95 -12.26
C ASN A 286 18.28 9.91 -11.69
N ASP A 287 17.90 9.76 -10.44
CA ASP A 287 16.96 10.65 -9.74
C ASP A 287 15.71 11.01 -10.58
N GLU A 288 15.08 9.97 -11.11
CA GLU A 288 13.88 10.01 -11.98
C GLU A 288 14.07 10.58 -13.40
N GLU A 289 15.15 11.29 -13.68
CA GLU A 289 15.53 11.70 -15.03
C GLU A 289 16.17 10.54 -15.81
N THR A 290 15.96 10.59 -17.13
CA THR A 290 16.54 9.60 -18.05
C THR A 290 17.78 10.21 -18.67
N ASP A 291 18.93 9.83 -18.13
CA ASP A 291 20.22 10.26 -18.63
C ASP A 291 20.71 9.38 -19.78
N TYR A 292 21.56 9.98 -20.62
CA TYR A 292 22.20 9.32 -21.76
C TYR A 292 23.68 9.64 -21.77
N ILE A 293 24.53 8.61 -21.68
CA ILE A 293 25.98 8.75 -21.83
C ILE A 293 26.43 8.11 -23.15
N ASP A 294 27.29 8.79 -23.89
CA ASP A 294 27.91 8.20 -25.09
C ASP A 294 28.78 7.02 -24.66
N LYS A 295 28.53 5.85 -25.25
CA LYS A 295 29.26 4.62 -24.94
C LYS A 295 30.78 4.76 -25.20
N ILE A 296 31.19 5.70 -26.05
CA ILE A 296 32.60 5.97 -26.37
C ILE A 296 33.33 6.71 -25.24
N HIS A 297 32.64 7.42 -24.35
CA HIS A 297 33.27 8.22 -23.28
C HIS A 297 33.63 7.44 -22.00
N ILE A 298 33.22 6.16 -21.87
CA ILE A 298 33.46 5.35 -20.66
C ILE A 298 34.80 4.58 -20.73
N GLU A 299 35.44 4.47 -21.90
CA GLU A 299 36.71 3.74 -22.04
C GLU A 299 37.96 4.50 -21.52
N TYR A 300 37.81 5.63 -20.81
CA TYR A 300 38.94 6.51 -20.45
C TYR A 300 39.15 6.80 -18.95
N GLU A 301 38.36 6.25 -18.03
CA GLU A 301 38.57 6.43 -16.59
C GLU A 301 38.57 5.08 -15.86
N SER A 302 39.75 4.47 -15.77
CA SER A 302 40.02 3.36 -14.84
C SER A 302 41.45 3.50 -14.31
N ASP A 303 41.61 4.10 -13.14
CA ASP A 303 42.82 3.97 -12.30
C ASP A 303 42.42 4.10 -10.82
N GLU A 304 42.88 3.11 -10.03
CA GLU A 304 43.14 3.10 -8.57
C GLU A 304 41.92 3.11 -7.61
N GLU A 305 41.81 2.36 -6.50
CA GLU A 305 42.70 1.51 -5.68
C GLU A 305 41.83 0.54 -4.84
N GLU A 306 42.33 -0.67 -4.54
CA GLU A 306 41.70 -1.68 -3.66
C GLU A 306 41.98 -1.37 -2.17
N ASP A 307 40.97 -1.42 -1.29
CA ASP A 307 41.19 -1.59 0.14
C ASP A 307 40.13 -2.50 0.80
N GLU A 308 40.61 -3.55 1.48
CA GLU A 308 39.83 -4.57 2.21
C GLU A 308 39.20 -4.02 3.50
N VAL A 309 37.90 -4.28 3.74
CA VAL A 309 37.26 -4.08 5.06
C VAL A 309 36.67 -5.39 5.58
N LYS A 310 37.15 -5.82 6.75
CA LYS A 310 36.70 -7.02 7.48
C LYS A 310 35.45 -6.75 8.32
N PHE A 311 34.50 -7.68 8.27
CA PHE A 311 33.28 -7.73 9.09
C PHE A 311 33.55 -8.22 10.53
N HIS A 312 32.80 -7.68 11.50
CA HIS A 312 32.49 -8.38 12.74
C HIS A 312 30.98 -8.37 13.02
N HIS A 313 30.41 -9.58 13.06
CA HIS A 313 29.05 -9.93 13.45
C HIS A 313 28.93 -10.12 14.96
N ASN A 314 27.75 -9.81 15.50
CA ASN A 314 26.89 -10.64 16.37
C ASN A 314 26.06 -9.72 17.27
N TRP A 315 24.82 -10.09 17.58
CA TRP A 315 24.28 -10.16 18.97
C TRP A 315 22.91 -10.85 18.94
N ARG A 316 22.78 -11.88 19.78
CA ARG A 316 21.56 -12.61 20.15
C ARG A 316 21.63 -12.80 21.67
N ASP A 317 20.46 -12.67 22.28
CA ASP A 317 19.98 -13.31 23.52
C ASP A 317 20.03 -12.56 24.89
N GLU A 318 18.86 -12.64 25.53
CA GLU A 318 18.48 -12.59 26.96
C GLU A 318 18.15 -11.25 27.64
N PHE A 319 16.84 -11.03 27.85
CA PHE A 319 16.27 -10.13 28.86
C PHE A 319 15.11 -10.83 29.58
N ASP A 320 15.14 -10.80 30.92
CA ASP A 320 14.04 -11.17 31.82
C ASP A 320 13.43 -9.91 32.45
N MET A 321 12.11 -9.94 32.62
CA MET A 321 11.20 -8.81 32.78
C MET A 321 11.12 -8.24 34.20
N LYS A 322 10.70 -6.96 34.32
CA LYS A 322 9.42 -6.56 34.98
C LYS A 322 9.30 -5.03 35.19
N GLY A 323 8.28 -4.42 34.58
CA GLY A 323 7.14 -3.83 35.33
C GLY A 323 6.71 -2.37 35.05
N THR A 324 5.56 -2.25 34.36
CA THR A 324 4.44 -1.24 34.47
C THR A 324 4.51 0.16 33.81
N MET A 325 3.53 0.45 32.91
CA MET A 325 3.00 1.79 32.47
C MET A 325 1.51 1.93 32.69
N SER A 326 1.08 3.19 32.81
CA SER A 326 -0.27 3.66 32.45
C SER A 326 -0.36 4.37 31.08
N MET A 327 -1.57 4.32 30.51
CA MET A 327 -2.27 4.99 29.39
C MET A 327 -1.56 5.96 28.42
N HIS A 328 -1.86 5.85 27.10
CA HIS A 328 -2.22 6.91 26.11
C HIS A 328 -2.20 6.37 24.64
N VAL A 329 -3.38 6.20 24.00
CA VAL A 329 -3.51 5.92 22.54
C VAL A 329 -4.27 7.06 21.86
N PRO A 330 -3.85 7.50 20.67
CA PRO A 330 -4.62 8.42 19.84
C PRO A 330 -5.70 7.65 19.07
N MET A 331 -6.96 7.89 19.41
CA MET A 331 -8.15 7.56 18.61
C MET A 331 -8.52 8.76 17.72
N ARG A 332 -9.09 8.50 16.53
CA ARG A 332 -9.65 9.49 15.59
C ARG A 332 -10.23 10.73 16.31
N ILE A 333 -9.63 11.89 16.09
CA ILE A 333 -10.23 13.18 16.40
C ILE A 333 -10.71 13.76 15.06
N SER A 334 -12.01 13.79 14.88
CA SER A 334 -12.64 14.65 13.87
C SER A 334 -13.16 15.86 14.62
N ILE A 335 -12.68 17.05 14.23
CA ILE A 335 -13.20 18.41 14.42
C ILE A 335 -14.17 18.55 15.61
N MET A 336 -13.68 19.18 16.69
CA MET A 336 -14.49 19.63 17.82
C MET A 336 -15.46 20.74 17.39
N GLU A 337 -16.77 20.51 17.54
CA GLU A 337 -17.70 21.57 17.93
C GLU A 337 -17.79 21.57 19.47
N TYR A 338 -17.69 22.76 20.05
CA TYR A 338 -17.74 23.01 21.49
C TYR A 338 -19.13 22.63 22.05
N ASP A 339 -19.16 21.83 23.11
CA ASP A 339 -20.40 21.54 23.85
C ASP A 339 -20.83 22.76 24.66
N GLU A 340 -22.11 23.14 24.55
CA GLU A 340 -22.74 24.31 25.17
C GLU A 340 -22.93 24.16 26.69
N ALA A 341 -22.54 23.04 27.29
CA ALA A 341 -22.85 22.72 28.69
C ALA A 341 -21.94 23.37 29.75
N ASP A 342 -20.77 23.91 29.40
CA ASP A 342 -19.84 24.56 30.36
C ASP A 342 -19.22 25.87 29.82
N MET A 343 -20.05 26.72 29.22
CA MET A 343 -19.64 28.04 28.72
C MET A 343 -19.23 28.98 29.85
N VAL A 344 -17.91 29.17 30.01
CA VAL A 344 -17.33 30.35 30.67
C VAL A 344 -17.70 31.58 29.86
N PHE A 345 -18.49 32.46 30.47
CA PHE A 345 -18.88 33.76 29.94
C PHE A 345 -17.63 34.67 29.80
N SER A 346 -17.18 34.96 28.58
CA SER A 346 -16.27 36.09 28.32
C SER A 346 -17.07 37.22 27.68
N LYS A 347 -17.12 38.38 28.36
CA LYS A 347 -17.86 39.56 27.90
C LYS A 347 -17.16 40.34 26.77
N ASN A 348 -16.01 39.88 26.28
CA ASN A 348 -15.20 40.58 25.28
C ASN A 348 -14.76 39.61 24.16
N ASN A 349 -14.66 40.11 22.92
CA ASN A 349 -14.28 39.38 21.69
C ASN A 349 -12.82 38.88 21.67
N ARG A 350 -12.33 38.23 22.72
CA ARG A 350 -11.08 37.48 22.73
C ARG A 350 -11.35 36.08 23.29
N LEU A 351 -11.24 35.08 22.43
CA LEU A 351 -11.28 33.67 22.76
C LEU A 351 -9.92 33.28 23.34
N GLU A 352 -9.78 33.29 24.66
CA GLU A 352 -8.67 32.62 25.36
C GLU A 352 -9.12 31.22 25.79
N PRO A 353 -8.25 30.20 25.66
CA PRO A 353 -8.22 29.11 26.62
C PRO A 353 -7.02 29.29 27.57
N GLU A 354 -7.35 29.66 28.82
CA GLU A 354 -6.47 29.69 29.97
C GLU A 354 -5.80 28.32 30.20
N ILE A 355 -4.46 28.29 30.30
CA ILE A 355 -3.74 27.21 31.00
C ILE A 355 -3.97 27.44 32.49
N ARG A 356 -4.86 26.67 33.12
CA ARG A 356 -4.87 26.55 34.58
C ARG A 356 -4.03 25.34 34.97
N HIS A 357 -3.02 25.61 35.81
CA HIS A 357 -2.16 24.63 36.49
C HIS A 357 -2.80 23.25 36.65
N SER A 358 -2.19 22.24 36.05
CA SER A 358 -2.38 20.84 36.46
C SER A 358 -1.00 20.21 36.61
N ALA A 359 -0.86 19.35 37.62
CA ALA A 359 0.33 18.54 37.87
C ALA A 359 0.75 17.78 36.60
N ASP A 360 2.04 17.43 36.51
CA ASP A 360 2.82 16.86 35.38
C ASP A 360 2.23 15.68 34.59
N SER A 361 0.96 15.33 34.77
CA SER A 361 0.31 14.11 34.29
C SER A 361 -0.84 14.30 33.29
N THR A 362 -1.14 15.50 32.79
CA THR A 362 -2.25 15.67 31.82
C THR A 362 -1.80 15.94 30.39
N GLN A 363 -2.39 15.21 29.45
CA GLN A 363 -2.32 15.42 28.00
C GLN A 363 -2.69 16.86 27.64
N ALA A 364 -1.68 17.72 27.49
CA ALA A 364 -1.88 19.06 27.00
C ALA A 364 -2.15 18.98 25.48
N THR A 365 -3.18 19.70 25.04
CA THR A 365 -3.20 20.31 23.72
C THR A 365 -2.05 21.31 23.67
N ILE A 366 -1.35 21.40 22.52
CA ILE A 366 -0.26 22.38 22.32
C ILE A 366 -0.71 23.73 22.89
N PRO A 367 0.09 24.42 23.73
CA PRO A 367 -0.29 25.72 24.26
C PRO A 367 -0.77 26.62 23.11
N ARG A 368 -1.99 27.14 23.25
CA ARG A 368 -2.69 27.87 22.18
C ARG A 368 -2.13 29.27 21.95
N LEU A 369 -1.06 29.64 22.63
CA LEU A 369 -0.35 30.88 22.44
C LEU A 369 1.13 30.54 22.61
N PHE A 370 2.01 31.39 22.10
CA PHE A 370 3.42 31.55 22.47
C PHE A 370 4.41 31.18 21.34
N PRO A 371 5.02 32.20 20.69
CA PRO A 371 6.18 32.03 19.81
C PRO A 371 7.35 31.35 20.53
N PRO A 372 8.14 30.48 19.87
CA PRO A 372 9.20 29.73 20.54
C PRO A 372 10.42 30.57 20.90
N LEU A 373 11.01 30.26 22.05
CA LEU A 373 12.32 30.73 22.49
C LEU A 373 13.40 29.79 21.90
N PHE A 374 14.05 30.15 20.81
CA PHE A 374 15.12 29.30 20.23
C PHE A 374 16.37 29.33 21.11
N GLY A 375 16.54 28.28 21.91
CA GLY A 375 17.76 28.02 22.70
C GLY A 375 18.95 27.50 21.88
N TYR A 376 18.77 27.26 20.59
CA TYR A 376 19.78 26.69 19.69
C TYR A 376 20.21 27.72 18.63
N PRO A 377 21.43 27.59 18.07
CA PRO A 377 21.80 28.25 16.83
C PRO A 377 20.99 27.65 15.66
N VAL A 378 20.22 28.48 14.95
CA VAL A 378 19.38 28.08 13.80
C VAL A 378 19.90 28.78 12.55
N LYS A 379 20.05 28.05 11.45
CA LYS A 379 20.49 28.63 10.17
C LYS A 379 19.29 29.29 9.45
N ILE A 380 19.35 30.60 9.25
CA ILE A 380 18.36 31.43 8.55
C ILE A 380 19.08 32.21 7.45
N GLN A 381 18.68 32.08 6.19
CA GLN A 381 19.26 32.82 5.04
C GLN A 381 20.82 32.79 4.99
N ASN A 382 21.42 31.61 5.19
CA ASN A 382 22.86 31.38 5.27
C ASN A 382 23.59 32.02 6.46
N GLN A 383 22.88 32.62 7.40
CA GLN A 383 23.41 33.07 8.69
C GLN A 383 22.93 32.17 9.81
N VAL A 384 23.78 31.89 10.79
CA VAL A 384 23.34 31.18 11.99
C VAL A 384 22.90 32.23 13.00
N MET A 385 21.66 32.14 13.44
CA MET A 385 21.04 33.09 14.33
C MET A 385 20.54 32.41 15.59
N THR A 386 20.34 33.18 16.65
CA THR A 386 19.74 32.72 17.90
C THR A 386 18.92 33.82 18.52
N LEU A 387 17.99 33.45 19.40
CA LEU A 387 17.20 34.42 20.14
C LEU A 387 18.01 34.85 21.37
N GLY A 388 18.41 36.12 21.43
CA GLY A 388 19.29 36.67 22.44
C GLY A 388 18.78 37.98 23.03
N ARG A 389 19.45 38.42 24.11
CA ARG A 389 19.19 39.70 24.80
C ARG A 389 20.49 40.50 25.01
N ASN A 390 21.51 40.24 24.18
CA ASN A 390 22.87 40.74 24.31
C ASN A 390 23.42 40.57 25.74
N LEU A 391 23.27 39.34 26.26
CA LEU A 391 23.65 38.99 27.62
C LEU A 391 25.18 39.01 27.74
N LYS A 392 25.71 39.72 28.74
CA LYS A 392 27.16 39.91 28.95
C LYS A 392 27.71 39.17 30.17
N SER A 393 26.84 38.64 31.04
CA SER A 393 27.27 37.88 32.21
C SER A 393 26.29 36.77 32.59
N MET A 394 26.80 35.73 33.25
CA MET A 394 26.00 34.62 33.77
C MET A 394 24.84 35.11 34.66
N GLN A 395 25.08 36.14 35.49
CA GLN A 395 24.03 36.71 36.33
C GLN A 395 22.88 37.32 35.52
N GLN A 396 23.16 37.91 34.36
CA GLN A 396 22.11 38.43 33.47
C GLN A 396 21.28 37.30 32.85
N LEU A 397 21.91 36.18 32.48
CA LEU A 397 21.21 34.99 32.00
C LEU A 397 20.30 34.38 33.09
N LEU A 398 20.81 34.23 34.32
CA LEU A 398 20.03 33.75 35.45
C LEU A 398 18.84 34.67 35.78
N ASN A 399 19.03 35.98 35.73
CA ASN A 399 17.95 36.94 35.94
C ASN A 399 16.88 36.86 34.84
N LEU A 400 17.29 36.62 33.58
CA LEU A 400 16.34 36.42 32.48
C LEU A 400 15.52 35.14 32.69
N LEU A 401 16.14 34.04 33.11
CA LEU A 401 15.44 32.79 33.44
C LEU A 401 14.40 32.99 34.55
N GLU A 402 14.76 33.68 35.63
CA GLU A 402 13.84 34.00 36.72
C GLU A 402 12.72 34.95 36.27
N GLU A 403 13.03 35.93 35.41
CA GLU A 403 12.01 36.81 34.79
C GLU A 403 10.99 35.99 33.99
N ILE A 404 11.45 35.05 33.15
CA ILE A 404 10.58 34.16 32.38
C ILE A 404 9.69 33.34 33.33
N LYS A 405 10.25 32.81 34.41
CA LYS A 405 9.54 32.01 35.42
C LYS A 405 8.45 32.81 36.13
N VAL A 406 8.77 34.03 36.59
CA VAL A 406 7.88 34.88 37.38
C VAL A 406 6.78 35.51 36.52
N THR A 407 7.15 36.02 35.35
CA THR A 407 6.20 36.72 34.48
C THR A 407 5.19 35.76 33.86
N LYS A 408 5.53 34.48 33.73
CA LYS A 408 4.79 33.47 32.94
C LYS A 408 4.51 33.94 31.52
N ARG A 409 5.20 34.99 31.07
CA ARG A 409 5.15 35.52 29.70
C ARG A 409 6.25 34.80 28.95
N MET A 410 5.89 33.66 28.41
CA MET A 410 6.83 32.71 27.81
C MET A 410 7.68 33.26 26.64
N TRP A 411 7.50 34.52 26.20
CA TRP A 411 8.01 35.04 24.92
C TRP A 411 8.07 36.59 24.82
N ALA A 412 7.87 37.35 25.90
CA ALA A 412 7.68 38.80 25.81
C ALA A 412 8.48 39.69 26.79
N PRO A 413 9.76 39.43 27.10
CA PRO A 413 10.66 40.57 27.25
C PRO A 413 10.66 41.28 25.89
N ARG A 414 10.18 42.55 25.84
CA ARG A 414 10.08 43.35 24.60
C ARG A 414 11.44 43.61 23.92
N ASP A 415 12.50 43.08 24.48
CA ASP A 415 13.90 43.34 24.19
C ASP A 415 14.70 42.08 23.84
N LEU A 416 14.04 40.93 23.64
CA LEU A 416 14.66 39.79 22.93
C LEU A 416 14.78 40.11 21.43
N VAL A 417 15.95 39.89 20.86
CA VAL A 417 16.26 40.15 19.45
C VAL A 417 16.92 38.93 18.80
N LEU A 418 16.78 38.81 17.49
CA LEU A 418 17.58 37.86 16.71
C LEU A 418 19.03 38.36 16.67
N GLU A 419 19.95 37.54 17.16
CA GLU A 419 21.38 37.81 17.12
C GLU A 419 22.07 36.82 16.19
N THR A 420 22.94 37.33 15.32
CA THR A 420 23.83 36.47 14.52
C THR A 420 24.86 35.83 15.45
N VAL A 421 24.91 34.50 15.46
CA VAL A 421 25.96 33.77 16.16
C VAL A 421 27.24 33.90 15.36
N THR A 422 28.27 34.53 15.92
CA THR A 422 29.56 34.75 15.23
C THR A 422 30.66 33.82 15.71
N ASN A 423 30.43 33.01 16.75
CA ASN A 423 31.42 32.09 17.29
C ASN A 423 31.63 30.89 16.34
N PRO A 424 32.83 30.69 15.77
CA PRO A 424 33.09 29.64 14.77
C PRO A 424 32.81 28.22 15.26
N ASP A 425 33.08 27.95 16.54
CA ASP A 425 32.88 26.62 17.14
C ASP A 425 31.38 26.31 17.18
N VAL A 426 30.57 27.27 17.63
CA VAL A 426 29.10 27.14 17.70
C VAL A 426 28.47 27.07 16.30
N LEU A 427 29.00 27.83 15.33
CA LEU A 427 28.52 27.84 13.93
C LEU A 427 28.53 26.45 13.28
N SER A 428 29.49 25.62 13.66
CA SER A 428 29.69 24.29 13.08
C SER A 428 29.01 23.16 13.85
N CYS A 429 28.41 23.44 15.02
CA CYS A 429 27.89 22.40 15.91
C CYS A 429 26.76 21.57 15.29
N TYR A 430 25.81 22.21 14.60
CA TYR A 430 24.63 21.53 14.08
C TYR A 430 24.67 21.41 12.56
N LYS A 431 24.66 20.17 12.07
CA LYS A 431 24.27 19.87 10.68
C LYS A 431 22.78 20.10 10.49
N TYR A 432 21.99 19.63 11.46
CA TYR A 432 20.55 19.83 11.59
C TYR A 432 20.24 20.16 13.06
N THR A 433 19.25 21.01 13.33
CA THR A 433 18.83 21.29 14.71
C THR A 433 17.81 20.25 15.19
N PRO A 434 17.53 20.17 16.51
CA PRO A 434 16.49 19.28 17.01
C PRO A 434 15.14 19.54 16.33
N LEU A 435 14.33 18.50 16.18
CA LEU A 435 12.99 18.59 15.60
C LEU A 435 12.05 19.37 16.52
N HIS A 436 11.29 20.30 15.97
CA HIS A 436 10.32 21.12 16.69
C HIS A 436 8.97 21.13 15.98
N ALA A 437 7.86 21.06 16.71
CA ALA A 437 6.54 21.14 16.09
C ALA A 437 5.71 22.33 16.61
N PHE A 438 4.88 22.89 15.72
CA PHE A 438 4.01 24.04 16.01
C PHE A 438 2.54 23.73 15.67
N ASN A 439 1.59 24.47 16.23
CA ASN A 439 0.17 24.37 15.85
C ASN A 439 -0.20 25.45 14.81
N SER A 440 -1.31 25.24 14.09
CA SER A 440 -1.78 26.18 13.06
C SER A 440 -2.21 27.54 13.64
N ILE A 441 -2.62 27.56 14.91
CA ILE A 441 -3.08 28.78 15.60
C ILE A 441 -1.89 29.70 15.93
N ALA A 442 -0.73 29.15 16.30
CA ALA A 442 0.50 29.92 16.51
C ALA A 442 0.96 30.61 15.22
N ILE A 443 0.72 29.98 14.06
CA ILE A 443 0.97 30.58 12.75
C ILE A 443 0.01 31.77 12.55
N GLU A 444 -1.30 31.58 12.70
CA GLU A 444 -2.30 32.66 12.54
C GLU A 444 -2.08 33.83 13.51
N GLU A 445 -1.77 33.56 14.78
CA GLU A 445 -1.52 34.62 15.77
C GLU A 445 -0.22 35.39 15.47
N SER A 446 0.84 34.75 14.96
CA SER A 446 2.06 35.45 14.53
C SER A 446 1.77 36.52 13.47
N GLN A 447 0.79 36.26 12.61
CA GLN A 447 0.32 37.19 11.58
C GLN A 447 -0.50 38.35 12.16
N THR A 448 -1.05 38.22 13.36
CA THR A 448 -1.78 39.31 14.04
C THR A 448 -0.88 40.20 14.91
N VAL A 449 0.32 39.73 15.25
CA VAL A 449 1.38 40.52 15.91
C VAL A 449 2.19 41.34 14.88
N SER A 450 1.90 41.15 13.58
CA SER A 450 2.73 41.53 12.43
C SER A 450 2.91 43.02 12.15
N ASP A 451 2.28 43.92 12.89
CA ASP A 451 2.49 45.36 12.64
C ASP A 451 3.79 45.89 13.25
N THR A 452 4.49 45.12 14.11
CA THR A 452 5.72 45.63 14.76
C THR A 452 6.94 44.72 14.83
N ASP A 453 6.86 43.41 14.53
CA ASP A 453 8.00 42.51 14.83
C ASP A 453 8.45 41.64 13.62
N SER A 454 9.53 42.06 12.96
CA SER A 454 10.08 41.48 11.72
C SER A 454 10.66 40.08 11.90
N ILE A 455 10.97 39.68 13.14
CA ILE A 455 11.57 38.41 13.53
C ILE A 455 10.67 37.20 13.22
N TRP A 456 9.37 37.32 13.48
CA TRP A 456 8.41 36.22 13.34
C TRP A 456 7.99 36.01 11.90
N ARG A 457 7.99 37.09 11.10
CA ARG A 457 7.67 37.02 9.67
C ARG A 457 8.71 36.19 8.90
N VAL A 458 9.98 36.26 9.28
CA VAL A 458 11.06 35.44 8.67
C VAL A 458 10.95 33.95 9.05
N LEU A 459 10.40 33.63 10.22
CA LEU A 459 10.25 32.26 10.72
C LEU A 459 8.90 31.61 10.35
N TYR A 460 7.85 32.42 10.12
CA TYR A 460 6.44 31.98 10.03
C TYR A 460 5.63 32.65 8.92
N ASP A 461 6.26 33.20 7.86
CA ASP A 461 5.58 34.08 6.89
C ASP A 461 4.22 33.54 6.39
N SER A 462 3.33 34.51 6.23
CA SER A 462 1.88 34.41 6.04
C SER A 462 1.41 34.01 4.64
N GLN A 463 2.34 33.79 3.72
CA GLN A 463 2.03 33.42 2.35
C GLN A 463 2.67 32.08 2.01
N VAL A 464 1.96 31.31 1.21
CA VAL A 464 2.22 29.92 0.83
C VAL A 464 3.49 29.77 -0.03
N THR A 465 4.43 30.71 0.03
CA THR A 465 5.62 30.73 -0.84
C THR A 465 6.86 31.23 -0.10
N PHE A 466 7.93 30.42 -0.18
CA PHE A 466 9.36 30.63 0.14
C PHE A 466 9.97 30.04 1.43
N ILE A 467 10.93 29.13 1.16
CA ILE A 467 12.08 28.57 1.88
C ILE A 467 11.98 28.43 3.41
N ARG A 468 11.60 27.24 3.89
CA ARG A 468 11.70 26.88 5.31
C ARG A 468 12.94 26.02 5.56
N HIS A 469 13.73 26.40 6.56
CA HIS A 469 15.09 25.90 6.78
C HIS A 469 15.14 24.58 7.58
N PRO A 470 16.23 23.79 7.44
CA PRO A 470 16.45 22.61 8.27
C PRO A 470 16.47 23.01 9.75
N GLY A 471 15.48 22.55 10.52
CA GLY A 471 15.45 22.73 11.97
C GLY A 471 14.17 23.29 12.60
N VAL A 472 13.27 23.87 11.81
CA VAL A 472 11.96 24.36 12.29
C VAL A 472 10.89 23.52 11.61
N TYR A 473 10.37 22.51 12.32
CA TYR A 473 9.60 21.41 11.74
C TYR A 473 8.07 21.63 11.86
N GLY A 474 7.32 20.81 11.13
CA GLY A 474 5.95 21.00 10.65
C GLY A 474 4.82 21.43 11.59
N THR A 475 3.63 21.56 11.02
CA THR A 475 2.38 21.79 11.79
C THR A 475 1.85 20.46 12.31
N ILE A 476 1.67 20.33 13.63
CA ILE A 476 1.01 19.15 14.22
C ILE A 476 -0.51 19.29 14.09
N HIS A 477 -1.12 18.20 13.62
CA HIS A 477 -2.56 18.00 13.58
C HIS A 477 -2.94 16.89 14.59
N ASP A 478 -3.88 17.21 15.48
CA ASP A 478 -4.49 16.27 16.44
C ASP A 478 -3.46 15.44 17.25
N ASN A 479 -2.34 16.08 17.62
CA ASN A 479 -1.24 15.55 18.44
C ASN A 479 -0.58 14.25 17.91
N SER A 480 -0.80 13.87 16.66
CA SER A 480 -0.31 12.59 16.13
C SER A 480 0.16 12.66 14.68
N LEU A 481 -0.39 13.57 13.89
CA LEU A 481 0.04 13.81 12.51
C LEU A 481 0.87 15.08 12.42
N ILE A 482 1.83 15.09 11.50
CA ILE A 482 2.72 16.22 11.27
C ILE A 482 2.82 16.52 9.79
N ASP A 483 2.68 17.80 9.45
CA ASP A 483 2.77 18.29 8.09
C ASP A 483 4.19 18.76 7.77
N VAL A 484 4.89 17.98 6.95
CA VAL A 484 6.29 18.19 6.55
C VAL A 484 6.43 19.13 5.35
N ARG A 485 5.40 19.95 5.07
CA ARG A 485 5.46 21.13 4.17
C ARG A 485 6.75 21.94 4.14
N PRO A 486 7.54 22.10 5.23
CA PRO A 486 8.77 22.91 5.19
C PRO A 486 9.80 22.56 4.12
N TYR A 487 9.64 21.45 3.38
CA TYR A 487 10.61 21.04 2.38
C TYR A 487 10.23 21.35 0.92
N GLU A 488 9.05 21.89 0.60
CA GLU A 488 8.66 22.17 -0.80
C GLU A 488 8.43 23.67 -1.03
N GLU A 489 9.19 24.28 -1.95
CA GLU A 489 9.16 25.73 -2.20
C GLU A 489 7.96 26.19 -3.06
N ASP A 490 7.38 25.31 -3.89
CA ASP A 490 6.31 25.61 -4.86
C ASP A 490 5.18 24.53 -4.85
N ASP A 491 4.22 24.62 -3.93
CA ASP A 491 3.04 23.72 -3.87
C ASP A 491 1.87 24.22 -4.77
N GLU A 492 1.93 25.47 -5.26
CA GLU A 492 0.83 26.07 -6.03
C GLU A 492 0.75 25.59 -7.49
N SER A 493 1.86 25.11 -8.05
CA SER A 493 1.96 24.65 -9.44
C SER A 493 1.56 23.17 -9.63
N GLY A 494 1.34 22.44 -8.53
CA GLY A 494 1.15 20.99 -8.55
C GLY A 494 2.42 20.19 -8.86
N SER A 495 3.60 20.83 -8.90
CA SER A 495 4.90 20.15 -8.97
C SER A 495 5.44 19.95 -7.55
N PHE A 496 5.65 18.70 -7.15
CA PHE A 496 6.23 18.37 -5.84
C PHE A 496 7.54 17.59 -6.02
N SER A 497 8.45 17.67 -5.05
CA SER A 497 9.74 16.99 -5.08
C SER A 497 9.65 15.70 -4.28
N THR A 498 9.88 14.56 -4.94
CA THR A 498 9.87 13.25 -4.28
C THR A 498 11.01 13.11 -3.28
N GLU A 499 12.19 13.67 -3.58
CA GLU A 499 13.36 13.69 -2.69
C GLU A 499 13.06 14.35 -1.33
N LEU A 500 12.34 15.47 -1.37
CA LEU A 500 12.01 16.26 -0.18
C LEU A 500 10.98 15.56 0.74
N ARG A 501 10.32 14.52 0.23
CA ARG A 501 9.27 13.73 0.89
C ARG A 501 9.74 12.38 1.43
N ILE A 502 11.00 11.99 1.17
CA ILE A 502 11.61 10.75 1.71
C ILE A 502 11.93 10.94 3.20
N SER A 503 11.86 9.84 3.97
CA SER A 503 12.29 9.84 5.37
C SER A 503 13.77 10.17 5.50
N LYS A 504 14.13 11.02 6.47
CA LYS A 504 15.52 11.49 6.66
C LYS A 504 16.14 10.89 7.90
N ASP A 505 17.46 10.80 7.95
CA ASP A 505 18.18 10.23 9.10
C ASP A 505 17.91 11.03 10.38
N GLU A 506 17.81 12.35 10.29
CA GLU A 506 17.49 13.21 11.44
C GLU A 506 16.08 13.00 12.01
N TRP A 507 15.21 12.25 11.31
CA TRP A 507 13.86 11.92 11.72
C TRP A 507 13.77 10.60 12.51
N LEU A 508 14.86 9.83 12.48
CA LEU A 508 14.91 8.49 13.05
C LEU A 508 14.50 8.52 14.53
N GLY A 509 13.50 7.71 14.85
CA GLY A 509 12.96 7.57 16.21
C GLY A 509 11.86 8.58 16.57
N PHE A 510 11.64 9.62 15.75
CA PHE A 510 10.69 10.71 16.04
C PHE A 510 9.53 10.78 15.05
N ILE A 511 9.80 10.62 13.75
CA ILE A 511 8.77 10.64 12.71
C ILE A 511 8.66 9.24 12.10
N ASP A 512 7.45 8.74 12.09
CA ASP A 512 7.10 7.42 11.61
C ASP A 512 7.12 7.37 10.08
N CYS A 513 7.78 6.35 9.54
CA CYS A 513 7.83 6.07 8.11
C CYS A 513 6.64 5.23 7.63
N THR A 514 5.86 4.63 8.54
CA THR A 514 4.76 3.72 8.21
C THR A 514 3.42 4.41 8.01
N TYR A 515 3.36 5.74 7.99
CA TYR A 515 2.15 6.46 7.66
C TYR A 515 2.39 7.66 6.75
N THR A 516 1.57 7.70 5.71
CA THR A 516 1.32 8.91 4.93
C THR A 516 -0.02 8.75 4.21
N PRO A 517 -0.78 9.83 3.98
CA PRO A 517 -1.84 9.84 2.97
C PRO A 517 -1.30 9.45 1.59
N GLY A 518 -2.18 8.98 0.71
CA GLY A 518 -1.83 8.70 -0.68
C GLY A 518 -1.92 9.94 -1.58
N SER A 519 -1.57 9.76 -2.86
CA SER A 519 -1.67 10.79 -3.91
C SER A 519 -0.75 12.00 -3.65
N VAL A 520 -1.21 13.22 -3.90
CA VAL A 520 -0.42 14.47 -3.85
C VAL A 520 0.09 14.81 -2.46
N GLU A 521 -0.46 14.22 -1.40
CA GLU A 521 -0.02 14.41 -0.01
C GLU A 521 0.96 13.33 0.45
N ALA A 522 1.32 12.39 -0.43
CA ALA A 522 2.23 11.30 -0.11
C ALA A 522 3.60 11.84 0.29
N GLY A 523 4.03 11.46 1.48
CA GLY A 523 5.24 11.88 2.13
C GLY A 523 5.23 13.25 2.80
N ARG A 524 4.22 14.08 2.50
CA ARG A 524 4.00 15.40 3.11
C ARG A 524 3.36 15.32 4.49
N ILE A 525 2.35 14.47 4.67
CA ILE A 525 1.76 14.27 6.00
C ILE A 525 2.30 12.96 6.57
N ARG A 526 2.92 13.04 7.74
CA ARG A 526 3.51 11.89 8.46
C ARG A 526 2.88 11.73 9.83
N SER A 527 3.17 10.62 10.50
CA SER A 527 2.81 10.41 11.92
C SER A 527 4.04 10.62 12.79
N LEU A 528 3.85 10.98 14.05
CA LEU A 528 4.90 10.82 15.06
C LEU A 528 5.07 9.33 15.40
N ALA A 529 6.30 8.95 15.75
CA ALA A 529 6.60 7.66 16.36
C ALA A 529 5.93 7.54 17.73
N HIS A 530 5.81 6.33 18.26
CA HIS A 530 5.20 6.09 19.55
C HIS A 530 5.94 6.82 20.70
N ASN A 531 5.18 7.28 21.70
CA ASN A 531 5.67 7.98 22.90
C ASN A 531 6.40 9.31 22.71
N ILE A 532 6.44 9.87 21.49
CA ILE A 532 6.96 11.22 21.28
C ILE A 532 6.08 12.25 21.98
N ARG A 533 6.73 13.16 22.71
CA ARG A 533 6.09 14.34 23.33
C ARG A 533 6.79 15.60 22.88
N TYR A 534 6.12 16.73 22.95
CA TYR A 534 6.77 18.02 22.79
C TYR A 534 7.10 18.60 24.16
N ARG A 535 8.25 19.29 24.27
CA ARG A 535 8.64 20.04 25.46
C ARG A 535 7.65 21.19 25.68
N SER A 536 7.06 21.23 26.87
CA SER A 536 6.35 22.41 27.36
C SER A 536 7.26 23.23 28.25
N MET A 537 7.18 24.57 28.14
CA MET A 537 7.95 25.44 29.03
C MET A 537 7.31 25.51 30.39
N THR A 538 7.98 24.95 31.39
CA THR A 538 7.48 24.86 32.77
C THR A 538 8.47 25.51 33.74
N ALA A 539 8.00 25.80 34.95
CA ALA A 539 8.89 26.24 36.03
C ALA A 539 10.02 25.21 36.27
N TYR A 540 9.70 23.92 36.17
CA TYR A 540 10.66 22.82 36.25
C TYR A 540 11.77 22.94 35.19
N THR A 541 11.42 23.23 33.92
CA THR A 541 12.42 23.42 32.85
C THR A 541 13.43 24.52 33.19
N ILE A 542 12.93 25.64 33.72
CA ILE A 542 13.76 26.80 34.08
C ILE A 542 14.63 26.47 35.30
N ASP A 543 14.08 25.79 36.30
CA ASP A 543 14.79 25.37 37.50
C ASP A 543 15.93 24.40 37.16
N CYS A 544 15.66 23.41 36.30
CA CYS A 544 16.65 22.50 35.77
C CYS A 544 17.77 23.23 35.01
N ALA A 545 17.43 24.17 34.11
CA ALA A 545 18.43 24.92 33.36
C ALA A 545 19.29 25.81 34.27
N THR A 546 18.66 26.44 35.27
CA THR A 546 19.35 27.24 36.28
C THR A 546 20.35 26.40 37.07
N GLU A 547 19.99 25.17 37.42
CA GLU A 547 20.87 24.27 38.17
C GLU A 547 22.09 23.81 37.35
N LEU A 548 21.94 23.62 36.04
CA LEU A 548 23.07 23.34 35.15
C LEU A 548 24.04 24.53 35.09
N LEU A 549 23.52 25.75 34.95
CA LEU A 549 24.34 26.96 34.88
C LEU A 549 25.12 27.24 36.17
N ARG A 550 24.61 26.79 37.34
CA ARG A 550 25.28 26.94 38.63
C ARG A 550 26.56 26.12 38.74
N GLN A 551 26.71 25.07 37.92
CA GLN A 551 27.92 24.24 37.91
C GLN A 551 29.11 24.98 37.28
N CYS A 552 28.89 26.05 36.50
CA CYS A 552 29.95 26.83 35.85
C CYS A 552 30.71 27.73 36.85
N CYS A 553 31.39 27.13 37.82
CA CYS A 553 32.06 27.81 38.92
C CYS A 553 33.54 27.43 39.08
N ASN A 554 34.04 26.47 38.30
CA ASN A 554 35.41 26.00 38.41
C ASN A 554 36.39 26.92 37.66
N PRO A 555 37.59 27.19 38.23
CA PRO A 555 38.64 27.94 37.55
C PRO A 555 39.23 27.15 36.37
N ILE A 556 39.50 27.85 35.27
CA ILE A 556 40.22 27.29 34.11
C ILE A 556 41.71 27.23 34.43
N HIS A 557 42.24 26.03 34.61
CA HIS A 557 43.65 25.81 34.96
C HIS A 557 44.55 25.52 33.75
N ASP A 558 44.02 24.84 32.71
CA ASP A 558 44.74 24.50 31.48
C ASP A 558 44.07 25.14 30.25
N LYS A 559 44.86 25.60 29.29
CA LYS A 559 44.38 26.11 28.00
C LYS A 559 43.80 25.00 27.12
N GLU A 560 44.29 23.77 27.27
CA GLU A 560 43.76 22.63 26.52
C GLU A 560 42.40 22.13 27.03
N ASP A 561 41.98 22.55 28.25
CA ASP A 561 40.71 22.18 28.88
C ASP A 561 39.63 23.29 28.77
N VAL A 562 39.78 24.23 27.84
CA VAL A 562 38.82 25.32 27.63
C VAL A 562 37.67 24.87 26.74
N TRP A 563 36.46 24.94 27.27
CA TRP A 563 35.20 24.67 26.58
C TRP A 563 34.38 25.94 26.39
N THR A 564 33.40 25.91 25.49
CA THR A 564 32.47 27.00 25.21
C THR A 564 31.05 26.61 25.61
N LEU A 565 30.45 27.30 26.57
CA LEU A 565 29.02 27.23 26.88
C LEU A 565 28.24 28.17 25.96
N PHE A 566 27.12 27.68 25.41
CA PHE A 566 26.15 28.47 24.66
C PHE A 566 24.72 28.23 25.20
N MET A 567 23.99 29.32 25.50
CA MET A 567 22.57 29.28 25.87
C MET A 567 21.90 30.62 25.57
N LEU A 568 20.83 30.65 24.78
CA LEU A 568 20.05 31.88 24.47
C LEU A 568 20.91 33.06 24.02
N GLY A 569 21.86 32.80 23.11
CA GLY A 569 22.84 33.78 22.62
C GLY A 569 23.95 34.15 23.60
N TYR A 570 23.87 33.74 24.87
CA TYR A 570 24.98 33.91 25.82
C TYR A 570 26.10 32.91 25.52
N ILE A 571 27.34 33.41 25.49
CA ILE A 571 28.54 32.61 25.27
C ILE A 571 29.52 32.85 26.42
N GLN A 572 30.01 31.76 27.02
CA GLN A 572 31.02 31.81 28.09
C GLN A 572 32.07 30.71 27.92
N LYS A 573 33.33 31.00 28.26
CA LYS A 573 34.36 29.96 28.39
C LYS A 573 34.24 29.27 29.75
N ILE A 574 34.18 27.95 29.75
CA ILE A 574 34.06 27.09 30.93
C ILE A 574 35.17 26.03 30.93
N SER A 575 35.44 25.41 32.07
CA SER A 575 36.41 24.32 32.19
C SER A 575 35.79 22.97 31.81
N LYS A 576 36.63 21.99 31.44
CA LYS A 576 36.20 20.60 31.24
C LYS A 576 35.51 20.01 32.49
N LEU A 577 35.95 20.41 33.69
CA LEU A 577 35.32 19.98 34.94
C LEU A 577 33.88 20.51 35.08
N ASP A 578 33.64 21.77 34.69
CA ASP A 578 32.27 22.31 34.65
C ASP A 578 31.37 21.48 33.72
N VAL A 579 31.89 21.02 32.57
CA VAL A 579 31.14 20.16 31.65
C VAL A 579 30.78 18.83 32.31
N PHE A 580 31.72 18.19 33.02
CA PHE A 580 31.44 16.94 33.74
C PHE A 580 30.40 17.13 34.86
N GLU A 581 30.50 18.20 35.65
CA GLU A 581 29.52 18.50 36.72
C GLU A 581 28.15 18.84 36.15
N MET A 582 28.09 19.55 35.02
CA MET A 582 26.85 19.80 34.28
C MET A 582 26.21 18.51 33.77
N THR A 583 26.98 17.63 33.15
CA THR A 583 26.51 16.33 32.67
C THR A 583 25.98 15.48 33.84
N ALA A 584 26.73 15.38 34.94
CA ALA A 584 26.29 14.66 36.13
C ALA A 584 24.99 15.23 36.72
N THR A 585 24.85 16.56 36.73
CA THR A 585 23.62 17.23 37.17
C THR A 585 22.46 16.94 36.22
N TRP A 586 22.69 17.01 34.91
CA TRP A 586 21.68 16.70 33.90
C TRP A 586 21.21 15.25 33.96
N LEU A 587 22.09 14.31 34.29
CA LEU A 587 21.75 12.90 34.55
C LEU A 587 20.80 12.70 35.74
N THR A 588 20.55 13.73 36.57
CA THR A 588 19.51 13.68 37.62
C THR A 588 18.15 14.27 37.21
N GLN A 589 18.04 14.86 36.01
CA GLN A 589 16.83 15.54 35.53
C GLN A 589 15.97 14.63 34.63
N TYR A 590 14.69 14.46 34.95
CA TYR A 590 13.80 13.52 34.23
C TYR A 590 12.64 14.24 33.53
N GLY A 591 11.97 13.51 32.63
CA GLY A 591 10.76 13.97 31.96
C GLY A 591 10.99 14.84 30.71
N PRO A 592 9.95 15.02 29.87
CA PRO A 592 10.06 15.71 28.59
C PRO A 592 10.30 17.23 28.72
N ASN A 593 10.13 17.77 29.92
CA ASN A 593 10.32 19.19 30.21
C ASN A 593 11.74 19.51 30.71
N ALA A 594 12.62 18.52 30.85
CA ALA A 594 14.04 18.77 31.13
C ALA A 594 14.70 19.52 29.95
N PRO A 595 15.69 20.40 30.22
CA PRO A 595 16.50 21.04 29.17
C PRO A 595 17.24 20.01 28.32
N SER A 596 17.49 20.32 27.04
CA SER A 596 18.46 19.57 26.25
C SER A 596 19.87 20.01 26.63
N LEU A 597 20.77 19.06 26.81
CA LEU A 597 22.20 19.29 26.99
C LEU A 597 22.91 18.62 25.81
N HIS A 598 23.54 19.41 24.95
CA HIS A 598 24.34 18.90 23.84
C HIS A 598 25.80 19.14 24.09
N VAL A 599 26.61 18.08 24.03
CA VAL A 599 28.04 18.13 24.29
C VAL A 599 28.78 17.69 23.04
N PHE A 600 29.38 18.65 22.35
CA PHE A 600 30.20 18.44 21.16
C PHE A 600 31.66 18.34 21.59
N GLU A 601 32.13 17.13 21.85
CA GLU A 601 33.49 16.89 22.38
C GLU A 601 34.58 17.34 21.39
N ASP A 602 34.39 17.05 20.10
CA ASP A 602 35.29 17.43 19.01
C ASP A 602 35.51 18.94 18.93
N LYS A 603 34.44 19.71 19.17
CA LYS A 603 34.42 21.18 19.11
C LYS A 603 34.66 21.84 20.47
N LYS A 604 34.65 21.08 21.56
CA LYS A 604 34.65 21.57 22.94
C LYS A 604 33.54 22.59 23.20
N VAL A 605 32.32 22.29 22.75
CA VAL A 605 31.14 23.15 22.92
C VAL A 605 30.04 22.42 23.70
N VAL A 606 29.43 23.12 24.65
CA VAL A 606 28.22 22.69 25.35
C VAL A 606 27.08 23.65 25.04
N VAL A 607 25.93 23.10 24.65
CA VAL A 607 24.70 23.87 24.42
C VAL A 607 23.64 23.43 25.41
N ILE A 608 23.07 24.39 26.15
CA ILE A 608 21.86 24.18 26.96
C ILE A 608 20.69 24.81 26.23
N ALA A 609 19.61 24.04 26.06
CA ALA A 609 18.43 24.56 25.42
C ALA A 609 17.13 24.20 26.13
N ILE A 610 16.25 25.19 26.17
CA ILE A 610 14.93 25.15 26.79
C ILE A 610 13.88 25.58 25.76
N THR A 611 14.00 25.13 24.52
CA THR A 611 13.07 25.55 23.46
C THR A 611 11.73 24.80 23.60
N PRO A 612 10.59 25.48 23.77
CA PRO A 612 9.28 24.83 23.75
C PRO A 612 8.96 24.30 22.34
N GLY A 613 8.15 23.24 22.25
CA GLY A 613 7.80 22.60 20.98
C GLY A 613 8.86 21.63 20.45
N CYS A 614 10.05 21.56 21.07
CA CYS A 614 11.06 20.53 20.79
C CYS A 614 10.45 19.14 20.98
N LEU A 615 10.59 18.26 20.00
CA LEU A 615 10.17 16.87 20.11
C LEU A 615 11.16 16.14 21.00
N MET A 616 10.61 15.40 21.96
CA MET A 616 11.29 14.67 23.00
C MET A 616 10.85 13.22 22.93
N LYS A 617 11.82 12.31 22.97
CA LYS A 617 11.62 10.87 23.02
C LYS A 617 12.10 10.34 24.37
N PRO A 618 11.34 9.49 25.05
CA PRO A 618 11.82 8.85 26.26
C PRO A 618 12.82 7.76 25.88
N VAL A 619 13.94 7.70 26.59
CA VAL A 619 14.90 6.60 26.52
C VAL A 619 14.56 5.66 27.67
N CYS A 620 14.02 4.51 27.31
CA CYS A 620 13.48 3.54 28.25
C CYS A 620 14.04 2.17 27.95
N GLU A 621 14.39 1.41 28.98
CA GLU A 621 14.76 0.00 28.88
C GLU A 621 13.61 -0.90 28.42
N GLU A 622 12.36 -0.43 28.49
CA GLU A 622 11.16 -1.15 28.04
C GLU A 622 10.16 -0.19 27.34
N LEU A 623 9.71 -0.55 26.13
CA LEU A 623 8.80 0.23 25.28
C LEU A 623 7.49 0.69 25.95
N TYR A 624 6.98 -0.12 26.87
CA TYR A 624 5.66 0.05 27.49
C TYR A 624 5.76 0.24 29.02
N LYS A 625 6.86 0.81 29.55
CA LYS A 625 7.09 1.17 30.98
C LYS A 625 6.99 2.69 31.26
N ASP A 626 6.55 3.11 32.46
CA ASP A 626 6.17 4.50 32.76
C ASP A 626 7.32 5.48 32.47
N ASN A 627 7.06 6.43 31.56
CA ASN A 627 8.05 7.40 31.08
C ASN A 627 8.09 8.70 31.89
N SER A 628 7.36 8.79 33.01
CA SER A 628 7.35 10.01 33.84
C SER A 628 8.71 10.29 34.49
N ASN A 629 9.42 9.25 34.90
CA ASN A 629 10.73 9.35 35.58
C ASN A 629 11.89 8.74 34.75
N VAL A 630 11.81 8.86 33.43
CA VAL A 630 12.88 8.39 32.52
C VAL A 630 13.60 9.57 31.88
N LYS A 631 14.72 9.28 31.21
CA LYS A 631 15.45 10.26 30.42
C LYS A 631 14.70 10.56 29.13
N TRP A 632 14.75 11.81 28.69
CA TRP A 632 14.12 12.24 27.45
C TRP A 632 15.14 12.95 26.58
N TYR A 633 15.36 12.43 25.38
CA TYR A 633 16.31 12.96 24.42
C TYR A 633 15.55 13.68 23.31
N ASP A 634 16.11 14.78 22.81
CA ASP A 634 15.66 15.33 21.54
C ASP A 634 16.31 14.58 20.37
N SER A 635 15.95 14.95 19.14
CA SER A 635 16.38 14.22 17.95
C SER A 635 17.87 14.36 17.62
N VAL A 636 18.56 15.38 18.13
CA VAL A 636 20.00 15.51 17.92
C VAL A 636 20.73 14.60 18.89
N LEU A 637 20.39 14.68 20.17
CA LEU A 637 21.00 13.82 21.19
C LEU A 637 20.75 12.33 20.88
N TYR A 638 19.52 11.96 20.53
CA TYR A 638 19.16 10.56 20.23
C TYR A 638 19.90 9.98 19.01
N ASN A 639 20.15 10.79 17.97
CA ASN A 639 20.77 10.32 16.73
C ASN A 639 22.30 10.51 16.70
N ASP A 640 22.89 11.19 17.69
CA ASP A 640 24.34 11.35 17.82
C ASP A 640 24.90 10.42 18.90
N GLN A 641 25.45 9.29 18.45
CA GLN A 641 26.03 8.29 19.34
C GLN A 641 27.23 8.84 20.13
N SER A 642 28.04 9.71 19.53
CA SER A 642 29.22 10.28 20.20
C SER A 642 28.81 11.17 21.36
N MET A 643 27.78 11.98 21.16
CA MET A 643 27.21 12.84 22.19
C MET A 643 26.57 12.02 23.32
N THR A 644 25.81 10.97 22.97
CA THR A 644 25.17 10.13 23.98
C THR A 644 26.21 9.37 24.81
N LEU A 645 27.23 8.76 24.18
CA LEU A 645 28.31 8.07 24.90
C LEU A 645 29.12 9.01 25.81
N PHE A 646 29.27 10.28 25.45
CA PHE A 646 29.93 11.26 26.31
C PHE A 646 29.09 11.59 27.55
N ILE A 647 27.78 11.81 27.35
CA ILE A 647 26.86 12.25 28.41
C ILE A 647 26.53 11.10 29.35
N ASP A 648 26.35 9.90 28.81
CA ASP A 648 25.94 8.70 29.54
C ASP A 648 26.74 7.49 29.06
N PRO A 649 28.05 7.39 29.42
CA PRO A 649 28.93 6.33 28.95
C PRO A 649 28.54 4.93 29.44
N ASP A 650 27.81 4.85 30.55
CA ASP A 650 27.27 3.62 31.13
C ASP A 650 25.79 3.39 30.73
N GLY A 651 25.23 4.28 29.90
CA GLY A 651 23.83 4.24 29.48
C GLY A 651 23.57 3.17 28.43
N ASP A 652 22.83 2.13 28.79
CA ASP A 652 22.29 1.17 27.83
C ASP A 652 21.18 1.85 27.01
N LEU A 653 21.54 2.38 25.85
CA LEU A 653 20.56 2.81 24.84
C LEU A 653 19.76 1.58 24.38
N PHE A 654 18.57 1.43 24.93
CA PHE A 654 17.63 0.40 24.48
C PHE A 654 17.14 0.73 23.07
N TYR A 655 17.50 -0.12 22.11
CA TYR A 655 17.03 -0.01 20.73
C TYR A 655 16.03 -1.12 20.44
N HIS A 656 14.77 -0.76 20.28
CA HIS A 656 13.74 -1.70 19.84
C HIS A 656 13.13 -1.24 18.50
N PRO A 657 12.96 -2.11 17.49
CA PRO A 657 12.46 -1.71 16.17
C PRO A 657 11.10 -0.99 16.17
N MET A 658 10.23 -1.34 17.11
CA MET A 658 8.96 -0.65 17.32
C MET A 658 9.09 0.81 17.79
N GLU A 659 10.23 1.26 18.32
CA GLU A 659 10.44 2.67 18.71
C GLU A 659 10.37 3.65 17.54
N TYR A 660 10.58 3.15 16.33
CA TYR A 660 10.53 3.93 15.09
C TYR A 660 9.12 4.00 14.50
N MET A 661 8.20 3.22 15.04
CA MET A 661 6.86 3.04 14.48
C MET A 661 5.85 3.90 15.21
N ARG A 662 4.81 4.35 14.50
CA ARG A 662 3.66 5.00 15.13
C ARG A 662 2.90 4.02 16.02
N THR A 663 2.18 4.58 16.99
CA THR A 663 1.32 3.84 17.94
C THR A 663 0.39 2.80 17.28
N PHE A 664 -0.09 3.05 16.05
CA PHE A 664 -0.94 2.08 15.34
C PHE A 664 -0.24 0.74 15.10
N CYS A 665 1.03 0.72 14.68
CA CYS A 665 1.76 -0.52 14.41
C CYS A 665 1.95 -1.36 15.69
N HIS A 666 2.01 -0.71 16.86
CA HIS A 666 2.04 -1.42 18.16
C HIS A 666 0.73 -2.14 18.48
N LEU A 667 -0.35 -1.85 17.75
CA LEU A 667 -1.63 -2.53 17.85
C LEU A 667 -1.82 -3.57 16.74
N VAL A 668 -0.78 -3.92 15.98
CA VAL A 668 -0.88 -4.93 14.92
C VAL A 668 -0.01 -6.13 15.32
N PRO A 669 -0.60 -7.29 15.65
CA PRO A 669 0.13 -8.53 15.86
C PRO A 669 1.03 -8.84 14.65
N PHE A 670 2.23 -9.37 14.87
CA PHE A 670 3.11 -9.84 13.79
C PHE A 670 3.40 -8.81 12.67
N VAL A 671 3.34 -7.51 12.94
CA VAL A 671 3.49 -6.45 11.92
C VAL A 671 4.83 -6.52 11.17
N PHE A 672 5.89 -7.03 11.80
CA PHE A 672 7.21 -7.23 11.18
C PHE A 672 7.25 -8.36 10.14
N HIS A 673 6.21 -9.19 10.08
CA HIS A 673 6.08 -10.28 9.12
C HIS A 673 5.26 -9.86 7.87
N ASP A 674 4.81 -8.61 7.81
CA ASP A 674 4.15 -8.06 6.64
C ASP A 674 5.11 -7.21 5.80
N GLU A 675 5.17 -7.49 4.51
CA GLU A 675 6.06 -6.79 3.58
C GLU A 675 5.58 -5.34 3.34
N PRO A 676 6.47 -4.33 3.33
CA PRO A 676 6.12 -2.99 2.86
C PRO A 676 5.49 -3.03 1.45
N PRO A 677 4.43 -2.24 1.15
CA PRO A 677 3.87 -1.16 1.95
C PRO A 677 2.68 -1.58 2.84
N ARG A 678 2.54 -2.85 3.23
CA ARG A 678 1.33 -3.36 3.93
C ARG A 678 1.06 -2.68 5.28
N PRO A 679 2.05 -2.49 6.17
CA PRO A 679 1.83 -1.73 7.41
C PRO A 679 1.33 -0.30 7.15
N LEU A 680 1.79 0.33 6.06
CA LEU A 680 1.36 1.67 5.65
C LEU A 680 -0.09 1.70 5.17
N LEU A 681 -0.49 0.71 4.37
CA LEU A 681 -1.87 0.55 3.94
C LEU A 681 -2.80 0.23 5.12
N ALA A 682 -2.34 -0.59 6.07
CA ALA A 682 -3.06 -0.87 7.30
C ALA A 682 -3.31 0.40 8.11
N GLY A 683 -2.26 1.22 8.30
CA GLY A 683 -2.34 2.50 9.00
C GLY A 683 -3.32 3.46 8.35
N SER A 684 -3.35 3.53 7.02
CA SER A 684 -4.29 4.37 6.26
C SER A 684 -5.73 3.84 6.29
N MET A 685 -5.89 2.52 6.27
CA MET A 685 -7.18 1.82 6.30
C MET A 685 -7.82 1.80 7.68
N SER A 686 -7.03 1.86 8.76
CA SER A 686 -7.52 1.88 10.16
C SER A 686 -8.43 3.08 10.45
N THR A 687 -7.98 4.29 10.09
CA THR A 687 -8.57 5.08 9.01
C THR A 687 -10.09 5.10 8.84
N GLN A 688 -10.61 3.97 8.37
CA GLN A 688 -11.96 3.72 7.87
C GLN A 688 -12.70 2.69 8.72
N ALA A 689 -12.03 2.03 9.67
CA ALA A 689 -12.63 1.02 10.54
C ALA A 689 -13.76 1.63 11.39
N ILE A 690 -14.82 0.85 11.58
CA ILE A 690 -15.95 1.22 12.44
C ILE A 690 -15.59 0.91 13.89
N CYS A 691 -15.81 1.89 14.76
CA CYS A 691 -15.51 1.84 16.19
C CYS A 691 -16.53 2.70 16.95
N ASN A 692 -16.52 2.64 18.27
CA ASN A 692 -17.31 3.51 19.12
C ASN A 692 -16.78 4.94 19.01
N PRO A 693 -17.60 5.88 18.51
CA PRO A 693 -17.13 7.25 18.39
C PRO A 693 -17.00 7.87 19.80
N ARG A 694 -15.89 8.60 20.02
CA ARG A 694 -15.71 9.41 21.23
C ARG A 694 -16.69 10.59 21.30
N VAL A 695 -17.06 11.12 20.14
CA VAL A 695 -18.02 12.23 19.98
C VAL A 695 -18.99 11.88 18.85
N GLU A 696 -20.29 12.10 19.07
CA GLU A 696 -21.30 11.95 18.02
C GLU A 696 -21.18 13.10 17.00
N LEU A 697 -20.85 12.77 15.75
CA LEU A 697 -20.69 13.73 14.65
C LEU A 697 -21.90 13.71 13.70
N PHE A 698 -21.91 14.64 12.75
CA PHE A 698 -22.95 14.76 11.72
C PHE A 698 -23.19 13.48 10.89
N SER A 699 -22.22 12.58 10.81
CA SER A 699 -22.45 11.22 10.33
C SER A 699 -21.54 10.28 11.09
N THR A 700 -22.11 9.33 11.82
CA THR A 700 -21.35 8.35 12.61
C THR A 700 -21.89 6.97 12.40
N ILE A 701 -20.99 5.98 12.39
CA ILE A 701 -21.34 4.57 12.37
C ILE A 701 -20.73 3.95 13.62
N LYS A 702 -21.55 3.28 14.41
CA LYS A 702 -21.19 2.65 15.67
C LYS A 702 -21.48 1.15 15.59
N PRO A 703 -20.57 0.26 15.98
CA PRO A 703 -20.85 -1.17 16.04
C PRO A 703 -21.80 -1.48 17.21
N LYS A 704 -22.61 -2.54 17.10
CA LYS A 704 -23.42 -3.02 18.23
C LYS A 704 -22.61 -3.87 19.20
N HIS A 705 -21.60 -4.58 18.69
CA HIS A 705 -20.73 -5.46 19.46
C HIS A 705 -19.32 -4.88 19.51
N VAL A 706 -18.68 -4.99 20.68
CA VAL A 706 -17.26 -4.69 20.87
C VAL A 706 -16.62 -5.93 21.43
N ILE A 707 -15.78 -6.58 20.61
CA ILE A 707 -15.17 -7.87 20.95
C ILE A 707 -13.66 -7.66 21.13
N PRO A 708 -13.10 -7.94 22.32
CA PRO A 708 -11.66 -7.89 22.54
C PRO A 708 -10.90 -8.83 21.58
N PRO A 709 -9.69 -8.47 21.12
CA PRO A 709 -8.89 -9.36 20.26
C PRO A 709 -8.45 -10.63 20.98
N ILE A 710 -8.35 -11.74 20.24
CA ILE A 710 -7.78 -13.01 20.76
C ILE A 710 -6.26 -12.92 20.82
N VAL A 711 -5.63 -12.46 19.73
CA VAL A 711 -4.19 -12.22 19.67
C VAL A 711 -3.95 -10.76 20.01
N ARG A 712 -3.27 -10.51 21.13
CA ARG A 712 -3.03 -9.16 21.62
C ARG A 712 -1.54 -8.87 21.60
N THR A 713 -1.18 -7.69 21.12
CA THR A 713 0.12 -7.12 21.49
C THR A 713 0.10 -6.68 22.96
N PRO A 714 1.26 -6.45 23.61
CA PRO A 714 1.30 -5.90 24.97
C PRO A 714 0.49 -4.61 25.10
N LEU A 715 0.56 -3.74 24.08
CA LEU A 715 -0.17 -2.49 24.05
C LEU A 715 -1.69 -2.69 23.94
N MET A 716 -2.15 -3.59 23.06
CA MET A 716 -3.58 -3.95 22.97
C MET A 716 -4.10 -4.49 24.30
N ASN A 717 -3.35 -5.40 24.94
CA ASN A 717 -3.78 -6.01 26.19
C ASN A 717 -3.94 -4.95 27.30
N LYS A 718 -3.00 -4.02 27.40
CA LYS A 718 -3.11 -2.88 28.31
C LYS A 718 -4.40 -2.07 28.06
N TYR A 719 -4.71 -1.75 26.81
CA TYR A 719 -5.97 -1.05 26.50
C TYR A 719 -7.20 -1.85 26.88
N VAL A 720 -7.26 -3.14 26.53
CA VAL A 720 -8.39 -4.02 26.87
C VAL A 720 -8.66 -4.02 28.38
N HIS A 721 -7.63 -4.07 29.22
CA HIS A 721 -7.80 -3.98 30.68
C HIS A 721 -8.25 -2.60 31.16
N ASP A 722 -7.79 -1.52 30.50
CA ASP A 722 -8.20 -0.16 30.81
C ASP A 722 -9.61 0.20 30.28
N LEU A 723 -10.19 -0.59 29.35
CA LEU A 723 -11.51 -0.33 28.74
C LEU A 723 -12.64 -0.22 29.77
N ALA A 724 -12.56 -0.98 30.87
CA ALA A 724 -13.55 -0.91 31.96
C ALA A 724 -13.63 0.50 32.61
N ARG A 725 -12.57 1.30 32.46
CA ARG A 725 -12.47 2.68 32.97
C ARG A 725 -12.64 3.74 31.86
N LEU A 726 -12.66 3.33 30.60
CA LEU A 726 -12.68 4.21 29.43
C LEU A 726 -13.79 3.77 28.43
N PRO A 727 -15.07 4.08 28.70
CA PRO A 727 -16.21 3.57 27.91
C PRO A 727 -16.25 4.07 26.45
N HIS A 728 -15.38 5.00 26.07
CA HIS A 728 -15.29 5.61 24.74
C HIS A 728 -14.06 5.15 23.94
N VAL A 729 -13.28 4.22 24.47
CA VAL A 729 -12.13 3.62 23.76
C VAL A 729 -12.55 2.21 23.34
N ASP A 730 -12.22 1.82 22.11
CA ASP A 730 -12.45 0.46 21.62
C ASP A 730 -11.38 0.05 20.59
N ILE A 731 -11.13 -1.25 20.49
CA ILE A 731 -10.27 -1.83 19.46
C ILE A 731 -11.18 -2.36 18.36
N PRO A 732 -11.16 -1.78 17.15
CA PRO A 732 -12.12 -2.15 16.12
C PRO A 732 -11.94 -3.60 15.65
N GLY A 733 -13.04 -4.19 15.20
CA GLY A 733 -13.07 -5.48 14.54
C GLY A 733 -13.74 -6.61 15.30
N VAL A 734 -13.86 -7.73 14.60
CA VAL A 734 -14.46 -8.98 15.07
C VAL A 734 -13.60 -10.15 14.60
N GLU A 735 -13.59 -11.23 15.36
CA GLU A 735 -12.81 -12.43 15.05
C GLU A 735 -13.65 -13.40 14.22
N LEU A 736 -13.12 -13.88 13.09
CA LEU A 736 -13.82 -14.80 12.21
C LEU A 736 -12.97 -16.03 11.90
N LEU A 737 -13.58 -17.22 12.02
CA LEU A 737 -13.02 -18.46 11.51
C LEU A 737 -12.91 -18.38 9.99
N THR A 738 -11.67 -18.31 9.52
CA THR A 738 -11.29 -17.95 8.16
C THR A 738 -10.67 -19.14 7.46
N LEU A 739 -11.14 -19.42 6.25
CA LEU A 739 -10.54 -20.39 5.34
C LEU A 739 -9.75 -19.65 4.25
N PHE A 740 -8.48 -19.98 4.08
CA PHE A 740 -7.64 -19.43 3.01
C PHE A 740 -7.68 -20.36 1.79
N CYS A 741 -8.52 -20.02 0.82
CA CYS A 741 -8.74 -20.83 -0.37
C CYS A 741 -9.13 -19.97 -1.57
N ASN A 742 -8.53 -20.26 -2.73
CA ASN A 742 -8.91 -19.62 -3.98
C ASN A 742 -10.17 -20.28 -4.54
N SER A 743 -11.20 -19.48 -4.80
CA SER A 743 -12.45 -19.90 -5.43
C SER A 743 -12.92 -18.84 -6.42
N ARG A 744 -13.89 -19.19 -7.28
CA ARG A 744 -14.43 -18.25 -8.28
C ARG A 744 -15.03 -16.98 -7.65
N GLY A 745 -15.55 -17.07 -6.43
CA GLY A 745 -16.26 -15.98 -5.78
C GLY A 745 -15.39 -15.06 -4.92
N ASN A 746 -14.10 -15.35 -4.70
CA ASN A 746 -13.24 -14.56 -3.81
C ASN A 746 -11.90 -14.13 -4.45
N TYR A 747 -11.81 -14.13 -5.78
CA TYR A 747 -10.64 -13.63 -6.52
C TYR A 747 -10.62 -12.10 -6.58
N GLU A 748 -9.46 -11.47 -6.86
CA GLU A 748 -9.29 -10.00 -6.96
C GLU A 748 -9.86 -9.21 -5.77
N ASP A 749 -9.36 -9.44 -4.56
CA ASP A 749 -9.75 -8.68 -3.35
C ASP A 749 -11.24 -8.77 -2.99
N SER A 750 -11.84 -9.91 -3.27
CA SER A 750 -13.19 -10.24 -2.81
C SER A 750 -13.20 -11.36 -1.79
N VAL A 751 -14.27 -11.43 -1.01
CA VAL A 751 -14.47 -12.45 0.03
C VAL A 751 -15.89 -12.99 -0.01
N ILE A 752 -16.00 -14.28 0.30
CA ILE A 752 -17.29 -14.94 0.51
C ILE A 752 -17.53 -14.98 2.01
N VAL A 753 -18.67 -14.46 2.46
CA VAL A 753 -19.06 -14.44 3.88
C VAL A 753 -20.21 -15.41 4.08
N SER A 754 -20.17 -16.19 5.16
CA SER A 754 -21.25 -17.10 5.53
C SER A 754 -22.49 -16.34 6.01
N GLN A 755 -23.68 -16.78 5.63
CA GLN A 755 -24.96 -16.27 6.14
C GLN A 755 -25.04 -16.35 7.68
N TYR A 756 -24.31 -17.30 8.30
CA TYR A 756 -24.14 -17.37 9.76
C TYR A 756 -23.73 -16.04 10.39
N VAL A 757 -22.87 -15.28 9.72
CA VAL A 757 -22.35 -13.99 10.21
C VAL A 757 -23.49 -12.96 10.33
N ASN A 758 -24.43 -12.96 9.40
CA ASN A 758 -25.61 -12.11 9.41
C ASN A 758 -26.66 -12.60 10.41
N ASP A 759 -26.92 -13.91 10.44
CA ASP A 759 -27.91 -14.52 11.34
C ASP A 759 -27.58 -14.26 12.82
N ARG A 760 -26.29 -14.20 13.15
CA ARG A 760 -25.79 -13.84 14.49
C ARG A 760 -25.63 -12.33 14.71
N GLY A 761 -25.74 -11.51 13.68
CA GLY A 761 -25.56 -10.06 13.76
C GLY A 761 -24.13 -9.64 14.11
N ILE A 762 -23.12 -10.39 13.68
CA ILE A 762 -21.71 -10.16 14.08
C ILE A 762 -21.25 -8.75 13.67
N PHE A 763 -21.61 -8.32 12.45
CA PHE A 763 -21.30 -6.98 11.92
C PHE A 763 -22.44 -5.96 12.15
N ALA A 764 -23.35 -6.24 13.09
CA ALA A 764 -24.45 -5.34 13.36
C ALA A 764 -23.95 -3.96 13.80
N HIS A 765 -24.55 -2.92 13.25
CA HIS A 765 -24.14 -1.54 13.46
C HIS A 765 -25.33 -0.58 13.40
N THR A 766 -25.15 0.59 14.00
CA THR A 766 -26.10 1.70 13.94
C THR A 766 -25.41 2.91 13.34
N SER A 767 -26.09 3.60 12.45
CA SER A 767 -25.58 4.80 11.77
C SER A 767 -26.50 5.98 12.02
N LEU A 768 -25.91 7.16 12.19
CA LEU A 768 -26.61 8.44 12.12
C LEU A 768 -26.20 9.11 10.81
N ILE A 769 -27.19 9.50 10.01
CA ILE A 769 -26.98 10.18 8.73
C ILE A 769 -27.74 11.51 8.74
N ASN A 770 -27.05 12.58 8.36
CA ASN A 770 -27.69 13.83 7.97
C ASN A 770 -27.89 13.86 6.46
N HIS A 771 -29.14 13.95 6.02
CA HIS A 771 -29.52 13.98 4.62
C HIS A 771 -30.23 15.30 4.28
N PRO A 772 -29.88 15.97 3.18
CA PRO A 772 -30.60 17.17 2.75
C PRO A 772 -32.07 16.83 2.43
N VAL A 773 -32.99 17.72 2.82
CA VAL A 773 -34.42 17.55 2.55
C VAL A 773 -34.81 18.49 1.41
N PRO A 774 -35.34 17.98 0.28
CA PRO A 774 -35.76 18.81 -0.84
C PRO A 774 -36.88 19.79 -0.50
N VAL A 775 -36.98 20.85 -1.31
CA VAL A 775 -38.11 21.80 -1.26
C VAL A 775 -39.40 21.07 -1.65
N GLY A 776 -40.48 21.31 -0.91
CA GLY A 776 -41.79 20.70 -1.16
C GLY A 776 -42.06 19.41 -0.40
N VAL A 777 -41.11 18.90 0.38
CA VAL A 777 -41.34 17.78 1.32
C VAL A 777 -41.98 18.33 2.59
N ASP A 778 -43.00 17.66 3.13
CA ASP A 778 -43.62 18.04 4.40
C ASP A 778 -42.65 17.97 5.59
N ARG A 779 -42.96 18.65 6.69
CA ARG A 779 -42.12 18.65 7.90
C ARG A 779 -42.05 17.24 8.51
N LEU A 780 -40.84 16.75 8.74
CA LEU A 780 -40.57 15.45 9.33
C LEU A 780 -40.53 15.56 10.85
N LYS A 781 -41.08 14.56 11.55
CA LYS A 781 -41.10 14.45 13.00
C LYS A 781 -40.18 13.33 13.46
N ALA A 782 -39.69 13.46 14.69
CA ALA A 782 -38.95 12.37 15.33
C ALA A 782 -39.84 11.11 15.39
N GLY A 783 -39.31 9.98 14.95
CA GLY A 783 -40.02 8.70 14.84
C GLY A 783 -40.58 8.39 13.45
N ASP A 784 -40.63 9.37 12.52
CA ASP A 784 -41.05 9.10 11.14
C ASP A 784 -40.08 8.12 10.47
N VAL A 785 -40.60 7.23 9.62
CA VAL A 785 -39.78 6.30 8.84
C VAL A 785 -39.57 6.89 7.45
N ILE A 786 -38.30 7.02 7.05
CA ILE A 786 -37.89 7.40 5.69
C ILE A 786 -37.07 6.26 5.10
N GLY A 787 -37.32 5.90 3.86
CA GLY A 787 -36.77 4.65 3.33
C GLY A 787 -36.87 4.51 1.84
N SER A 788 -36.91 3.27 1.38
CA SER A 788 -36.90 2.92 -0.05
C SER A 788 -38.05 3.53 -0.86
N GLU A 789 -39.21 3.79 -0.25
CA GLU A 789 -40.35 4.47 -0.91
C GLU A 789 -40.14 5.99 -1.05
N THR A 790 -39.23 6.55 -0.26
CA THR A 790 -38.93 7.98 -0.25
C THR A 790 -37.93 8.31 -1.36
N LYS A 791 -38.42 8.70 -2.55
CA LYS A 791 -37.58 8.92 -3.75
C LYS A 791 -36.37 9.84 -3.59
N TRP A 792 -36.42 10.82 -2.67
CA TRP A 792 -35.31 11.74 -2.42
C TRP A 792 -34.30 11.21 -1.40
N TRP A 793 -34.66 10.20 -0.62
CA TRP A 793 -33.77 9.53 0.32
C TRP A 793 -32.82 8.63 -0.47
N ARG A 794 -31.52 8.94 -0.39
CA ARG A 794 -30.49 8.27 -1.20
C ARG A 794 -29.84 7.04 -0.57
N PRO A 795 -29.74 6.91 0.76
CA PRO A 795 -29.34 5.64 1.36
C PRO A 795 -30.34 4.54 0.98
N ALA A 796 -29.84 3.42 0.45
CA ALA A 796 -30.68 2.31 -0.01
C ALA A 796 -31.21 1.43 1.14
N GLN A 797 -31.62 2.05 2.26
CA GLN A 797 -32.11 1.37 3.46
C GLN A 797 -32.96 2.33 4.30
N ASP A 798 -33.93 1.76 5.01
CA ASP A 798 -34.84 2.50 5.87
C ASP A 798 -34.15 3.11 7.10
N ALA A 799 -34.67 4.25 7.54
CA ALA A 799 -34.15 5.03 8.65
C ALA A 799 -35.29 5.66 9.46
N ILE A 800 -35.04 5.85 10.75
CA ILE A 800 -35.95 6.51 11.68
C ILE A 800 -35.47 7.95 11.88
N VAL A 801 -36.33 8.93 11.60
CA VAL A 801 -36.05 10.34 11.81
C VAL A 801 -35.81 10.60 13.30
N ILE A 802 -34.69 11.25 13.61
CA ILE A 802 -34.34 11.69 14.96
C ILE A 802 -34.71 13.15 15.14
N LYS A 803 -34.29 14.00 14.20
CA LYS A 803 -34.62 15.42 14.18
C LYS A 803 -34.50 16.01 12.77
N GLU A 804 -35.19 17.11 12.56
CA GLU A 804 -35.03 17.96 11.38
C GLU A 804 -34.33 19.26 11.78
N GLY A 805 -33.44 19.79 10.93
CA GLY A 805 -32.67 20.99 11.21
C GLY A 805 -32.36 21.82 9.96
N PHE A 806 -31.63 22.92 10.16
CA PHE A 806 -31.16 23.80 9.10
C PHE A 806 -29.64 23.97 9.18
N SER A 807 -28.95 23.87 8.05
CA SER A 807 -27.51 24.12 7.96
C SER A 807 -27.19 25.61 8.14
N LYS A 808 -25.89 25.95 8.28
CA LYS A 808 -25.41 27.35 8.26
C LYS A 808 -25.88 28.12 7.00
N ASN A 809 -26.03 27.41 5.87
CA ASN A 809 -26.52 27.96 4.60
C ASN A 809 -28.06 27.96 4.50
N LYS A 810 -28.78 27.75 5.62
CA LYS A 810 -30.24 27.67 5.69
C LYS A 810 -30.85 26.55 4.84
N THR A 811 -30.05 25.54 4.49
CA THR A 811 -30.53 24.35 3.79
C THR A 811 -31.14 23.39 4.81
N ARG A 812 -32.35 22.93 4.54
CA ARG A 812 -33.06 21.99 5.40
C ARG A 812 -32.43 20.59 5.31
N TYR A 813 -32.26 19.93 6.44
CA TYR A 813 -31.75 18.55 6.51
C TYR A 813 -32.49 17.74 7.56
N VAL A 814 -32.45 16.41 7.42
CA VAL A 814 -32.95 15.46 8.40
C VAL A 814 -31.79 14.65 8.96
N CYS A 815 -31.76 14.50 10.28
CA CYS A 815 -30.92 13.55 10.98
C CYS A 815 -31.74 12.28 11.19
N ALA A 816 -31.29 11.16 10.61
CA ALA A 816 -31.98 9.88 10.69
C ALA A 816 -31.05 8.77 11.17
N ARG A 817 -31.59 7.88 11.99
CA ARG A 817 -30.90 6.70 12.52
C ARG A 817 -31.23 5.49 11.67
N MET A 818 -30.19 4.78 11.26
CA MET A 818 -30.28 3.51 10.54
C MET A 818 -29.71 2.42 11.42
N THR A 819 -30.33 1.25 11.41
CA THR A 819 -29.84 0.08 12.13
C THR A 819 -29.72 -1.07 11.14
N SER A 820 -28.54 -1.67 11.07
CA SER A 820 -28.27 -2.88 10.29
C SER A 820 -27.83 -3.99 11.23
N ASN A 821 -28.31 -5.19 11.00
CA ASN A 821 -27.73 -6.39 11.62
C ASN A 821 -26.73 -7.08 10.67
N ASP A 822 -26.77 -6.73 9.38
CA ASP A 822 -26.13 -7.50 8.32
C ASP A 822 -24.93 -6.77 7.72
N ILE A 823 -23.99 -7.57 7.22
CA ILE A 823 -23.05 -7.17 6.18
C ILE A 823 -23.63 -7.55 4.81
N ASN A 824 -23.47 -6.65 3.83
CA ASN A 824 -24.07 -6.78 2.51
C ASN A 824 -23.02 -6.99 1.42
N VAL A 825 -23.46 -7.53 0.28
CA VAL A 825 -22.65 -7.55 -0.94
C VAL A 825 -22.25 -6.11 -1.32
N GLY A 826 -20.97 -5.92 -1.65
CA GLY A 826 -20.35 -4.64 -1.92
C GLY A 826 -19.82 -3.89 -0.70
N ASP A 827 -20.16 -4.33 0.53
CA ASP A 827 -19.55 -3.76 1.73
C ASP A 827 -18.06 -4.08 1.78
N LYS A 828 -17.30 -3.20 2.43
CA LYS A 828 -15.84 -3.31 2.50
C LYS A 828 -15.43 -3.77 3.89
N ILE A 829 -14.59 -4.79 3.92
CA ILE A 829 -13.91 -5.22 5.14
C ILE A 829 -12.39 -5.09 4.97
N GLY A 830 -11.67 -5.01 6.08
CA GLY A 830 -10.21 -4.99 6.06
C GLY A 830 -9.62 -5.77 7.21
N THR A 831 -8.33 -6.05 7.15
CA THR A 831 -7.57 -6.69 8.24
C THR A 831 -6.54 -5.74 8.80
N GLN A 832 -5.96 -6.08 9.95
CA GLN A 832 -4.89 -5.29 10.57
C GLN A 832 -3.58 -5.30 9.76
N HIS A 833 -3.50 -6.18 8.76
CA HIS A 833 -2.33 -6.45 7.91
C HIS A 833 -2.40 -5.76 6.54
N GLY A 834 -3.21 -4.71 6.42
CA GLY A 834 -3.24 -3.88 5.21
C GLY A 834 -3.94 -4.52 4.02
N GLN A 835 -4.76 -5.54 4.28
CA GLN A 835 -5.56 -6.21 3.26
C GLN A 835 -7.00 -5.71 3.31
N LYS A 836 -7.51 -5.31 2.14
CA LYS A 836 -8.86 -4.75 1.98
C LYS A 836 -9.65 -5.61 1.02
N PHE A 837 -10.88 -5.93 1.41
CA PHE A 837 -11.76 -6.79 0.63
C PHE A 837 -13.12 -6.15 0.38
N THR A 838 -13.75 -6.56 -0.71
CA THR A 838 -15.17 -6.32 -0.97
C THR A 838 -15.94 -7.62 -0.80
N VAL A 839 -17.05 -7.60 -0.08
CA VAL A 839 -17.92 -8.77 0.03
C VAL A 839 -18.58 -9.02 -1.33
N SER A 840 -18.24 -10.13 -1.97
CA SER A 840 -18.81 -10.51 -3.28
C SER A 840 -20.08 -11.35 -3.14
N GLU A 841 -20.14 -12.16 -2.08
CA GLU A 841 -21.20 -13.14 -1.88
C GLU A 841 -21.48 -13.32 -0.38
N ILE A 842 -22.76 -13.30 -0.01
CA ILE A 842 -23.23 -13.87 1.27
C ILE A 842 -23.77 -15.26 0.95
N ARG A 843 -23.05 -16.29 1.39
CA ARG A 843 -23.36 -17.68 1.04
C ARG A 843 -24.12 -18.38 2.17
N PRO A 844 -25.25 -19.06 1.87
CA PRO A 844 -25.95 -19.89 2.83
C PRO A 844 -25.03 -20.91 3.53
N ILE A 845 -25.23 -21.15 4.83
CA ILE A 845 -24.34 -22.02 5.62
C ILE A 845 -24.28 -23.44 5.06
N ASP A 846 -25.37 -23.97 4.52
CA ASP A 846 -25.44 -25.29 3.87
C ASP A 846 -24.53 -25.38 2.63
N GLN A 847 -24.32 -24.27 1.94
CA GLN A 847 -23.46 -24.15 0.75
C GLN A 847 -21.99 -23.78 1.06
N MET A 848 -21.68 -23.42 2.31
CA MET A 848 -20.28 -23.26 2.73
C MET A 848 -19.55 -24.61 2.68
N PRO A 849 -18.26 -24.64 2.28
CA PRO A 849 -17.49 -25.87 2.22
C PRO A 849 -17.41 -26.51 3.61
N THR A 850 -17.61 -27.82 3.68
CA THR A 850 -17.34 -28.59 4.89
C THR A 850 -15.85 -28.87 4.96
N CYS A 851 -15.18 -28.28 5.94
CA CYS A 851 -13.77 -28.45 6.20
C CYS A 851 -13.57 -29.50 7.29
N PHE A 852 -12.63 -30.43 7.10
CA PHE A 852 -12.19 -31.39 8.11
C PHE A 852 -10.87 -30.94 8.70
N ASP A 853 -10.82 -30.75 10.01
CA ASP A 853 -9.59 -30.45 10.73
C ASP A 853 -8.94 -31.76 11.24
N PRO A 854 -7.78 -32.17 10.70
CA PRO A 854 -7.08 -33.37 11.13
C PRO A 854 -6.56 -33.28 12.58
N LYS A 855 -6.39 -32.07 13.13
CA LYS A 855 -5.87 -31.89 14.50
C LYS A 855 -6.93 -32.21 15.55
N THR A 856 -8.14 -31.68 15.40
CA THR A 856 -9.26 -31.93 16.33
C THR A 856 -10.09 -33.15 15.94
N GLY A 857 -10.01 -33.61 14.69
CA GLY A 857 -10.86 -34.67 14.14
C GLY A 857 -12.32 -34.23 13.90
N LYS A 858 -12.62 -32.94 14.00
CA LYS A 858 -13.94 -32.36 13.79
C LYS A 858 -14.09 -31.80 12.37
N THR A 859 -15.33 -31.70 11.90
CA THR A 859 -15.67 -30.91 10.72
C THR A 859 -16.23 -29.55 11.12
N PHE A 860 -16.02 -28.54 10.28
CA PHE A 860 -16.53 -27.19 10.49
C PHE A 860 -16.89 -26.52 9.17
N LYS A 861 -17.57 -25.38 9.27
CA LYS A 861 -17.87 -24.50 8.13
C LYS A 861 -17.32 -23.12 8.45
N PRO A 862 -16.48 -22.53 7.59
CA PRO A 862 -15.84 -21.26 7.91
C PRO A 862 -16.87 -20.12 7.94
N HIS A 863 -16.58 -19.07 8.71
CA HIS A 863 -17.36 -17.83 8.71
C HIS A 863 -17.08 -16.98 7.48
N ILE A 864 -15.85 -17.05 6.97
CA ILE A 864 -15.39 -16.29 5.81
C ILE A 864 -14.35 -17.07 4.99
N ILE A 865 -14.37 -16.91 3.67
CA ILE A 865 -13.38 -17.50 2.76
C ILE A 865 -12.58 -16.37 2.11
N VAL A 866 -11.28 -16.34 2.40
CA VAL A 866 -10.31 -15.40 1.84
C VAL A 866 -9.48 -16.12 0.79
N ALA A 867 -9.21 -15.48 -0.35
CA ALA A 867 -8.31 -16.06 -1.33
C ALA A 867 -6.90 -16.20 -0.75
N SER A 868 -6.35 -17.41 -0.79
CA SER A 868 -4.96 -17.69 -0.38
C SER A 868 -3.96 -16.85 -1.20
N SER A 869 -4.27 -16.58 -2.48
CA SER A 869 -3.47 -15.66 -3.31
C SER A 869 -3.39 -14.23 -2.76
N SER A 870 -4.40 -13.79 -1.99
CA SER A 870 -4.40 -12.46 -1.36
C SER A 870 -3.35 -12.32 -0.27
N ILE A 871 -2.89 -13.44 0.30
CA ILE A 871 -1.82 -13.44 1.29
C ILE A 871 -0.46 -13.64 0.62
N HIS A 872 -0.31 -14.68 -0.19
CA HIS A 872 1.00 -15.07 -0.74
C HIS A 872 1.53 -14.07 -1.77
N ASN A 873 0.68 -13.53 -2.65
CA ASN A 873 1.13 -12.54 -3.65
C ASN A 873 1.49 -11.20 -3.02
N ARG A 874 1.05 -10.97 -1.78
CA ARG A 874 1.19 -9.69 -1.06
C ARG A 874 2.13 -9.76 0.12
N ILE A 875 2.59 -10.97 0.45
CA ILE A 875 3.51 -11.29 1.53
C ILE A 875 3.01 -10.68 2.85
N THR A 876 1.76 -11.01 3.21
CA THR A 876 1.10 -10.61 4.48
C THR A 876 1.09 -11.78 5.46
N LEU A 877 2.27 -12.35 5.75
CA LEU A 877 2.38 -13.55 6.58
C LEU A 877 1.93 -13.28 8.03
N GLY A 878 2.00 -12.03 8.49
CA GLY A 878 1.49 -11.63 9.80
C GLY A 878 0.03 -12.03 9.99
N GLN A 879 -0.80 -11.95 8.93
CA GLN A 879 -2.21 -12.35 8.99
C GLN A 879 -2.39 -13.86 9.18
N LEU A 880 -1.55 -14.70 8.55
CA LEU A 880 -1.60 -16.16 8.78
C LEU A 880 -1.10 -16.50 10.18
N TYR A 881 -0.08 -15.80 10.66
CA TYR A 881 0.43 -15.98 12.01
C TYR A 881 -0.58 -15.57 13.08
N GLU A 882 -1.32 -14.48 12.85
CA GLU A 882 -2.50 -14.11 13.65
C GLU A 882 -3.53 -15.25 13.62
N ALA A 883 -3.87 -15.76 12.44
CA ALA A 883 -4.83 -16.85 12.24
C ALA A 883 -4.49 -18.10 13.05
N TYR A 884 -3.25 -18.57 12.93
CA TYR A 884 -2.75 -19.78 13.59
C TYR A 884 -2.65 -19.60 15.10
N THR A 885 -2.23 -18.41 15.53
CA THR A 885 -2.09 -18.08 16.95
C THR A 885 -3.44 -18.02 17.63
N ALA A 886 -4.43 -17.37 17.02
CA ALA A 886 -5.78 -17.35 17.56
C ALA A 886 -6.38 -18.76 17.64
N MET A 887 -6.20 -19.56 16.57
CA MET A 887 -6.70 -20.93 16.52
C MET A 887 -6.02 -21.86 17.54
N SER A 888 -4.74 -21.66 17.85
CA SER A 888 -4.03 -22.45 18.85
C SER A 888 -4.50 -22.15 20.29
N VAL A 889 -4.93 -20.92 20.55
CA VAL A 889 -5.50 -20.48 21.83
C VAL A 889 -6.91 -21.02 22.01
N ILE A 890 -7.77 -20.83 21.01
CA ILE A 890 -9.17 -21.27 21.08
C ILE A 890 -9.27 -22.80 21.05
N GLY A 891 -8.48 -23.47 20.20
CA GLY A 891 -8.40 -24.93 20.14
C GLY A 891 -9.66 -25.65 19.65
N ASP A 892 -10.75 -24.94 19.35
CA ASP A 892 -12.02 -25.49 18.86
C ASP A 892 -12.50 -24.81 17.58
N VAL A 893 -12.93 -25.61 16.61
CA VAL A 893 -13.44 -25.17 15.31
C VAL A 893 -14.92 -24.80 15.36
N ASP A 894 -15.63 -25.11 16.44
CA ASP A 894 -16.98 -24.62 16.74
C ASP A 894 -16.92 -23.26 17.45
N PHE A 895 -16.25 -22.30 16.81
CA PHE A 895 -15.95 -20.99 17.38
C PHE A 895 -17.15 -20.03 17.27
N ASP A 896 -17.56 -19.39 18.37
CA ASP A 896 -18.57 -18.33 18.37
C ASP A 896 -17.94 -16.93 18.49
N PRO A 897 -17.95 -16.10 17.42
CA PRO A 897 -17.34 -14.77 17.42
C PRO A 897 -17.87 -13.80 18.48
N LEU A 898 -19.08 -14.02 19.02
CA LEU A 898 -19.68 -13.14 20.02
C LEU A 898 -19.30 -13.52 21.46
N ASN A 899 -18.73 -14.71 21.68
CA ASN A 899 -18.43 -15.26 23.00
C ASN A 899 -16.96 -15.70 23.04
N VAL A 900 -16.06 -14.75 23.30
CA VAL A 900 -14.61 -14.93 23.28
C VAL A 900 -14.02 -14.57 24.64
N ASP A 901 -13.62 -15.59 25.41
CA ASP A 901 -13.02 -15.40 26.74
C ASP A 901 -11.50 -15.66 26.74
N ASP A 902 -11.01 -16.56 25.88
CA ASP A 902 -9.60 -16.93 25.79
C ASP A 902 -8.81 -15.97 24.88
N TYR A 903 -7.57 -15.66 25.29
CA TYR A 903 -6.67 -14.79 24.54
C TYR A 903 -5.20 -15.09 24.86
N ILE A 904 -4.30 -14.62 24.00
CA ILE A 904 -2.85 -14.63 24.22
C ILE A 904 -2.29 -13.22 24.06
N VAL A 905 -1.26 -12.92 24.84
CA VAL A 905 -0.48 -11.69 24.71
C VAL A 905 0.88 -12.06 24.12
N LEU A 906 1.21 -11.48 22.97
CA LEU A 906 2.50 -11.66 22.32
C LEU A 906 3.62 -10.97 23.11
N ASP A 907 4.86 -11.36 22.85
CA ASP A 907 6.04 -10.63 23.31
C ASP A 907 6.13 -9.24 22.66
N THR A 908 7.06 -8.41 23.15
CA THR A 908 7.27 -7.04 22.66
C THR A 908 7.74 -6.99 21.20
N ASP A 909 8.46 -8.03 20.79
CA ASP A 909 9.05 -8.18 19.47
C ASP A 909 8.03 -8.66 18.43
N GLY A 910 6.87 -9.14 18.88
CA GLY A 910 5.83 -9.69 18.02
C GLY A 910 6.29 -10.92 17.25
N ARG A 911 7.20 -11.72 17.82
CA ARG A 911 7.74 -12.93 17.16
C ARG A 911 6.68 -14.01 17.15
N PHE A 912 6.67 -14.79 16.07
CA PHE A 912 5.84 -15.99 16.01
C PHE A 912 6.27 -17.00 17.09
N PRO A 913 5.39 -17.37 18.04
CA PRO A 913 5.76 -18.30 19.11
C PRO A 913 6.12 -19.67 18.52
N SER A 914 7.26 -20.24 18.95
CA SER A 914 7.79 -21.50 18.41
C SER A 914 6.85 -22.69 18.56
N ASP A 915 5.97 -22.64 19.56
CA ASP A 915 5.08 -23.74 19.93
C ASP A 915 3.78 -23.72 19.10
N ILE A 916 3.51 -22.63 18.37
CA ILE A 916 2.32 -22.49 17.54
C ILE A 916 2.60 -23.10 16.18
N ARG A 917 1.73 -24.01 15.77
CA ARG A 917 1.83 -24.72 14.48
C ARG A 917 0.80 -24.19 13.51
N ALA A 918 1.15 -24.21 12.22
CA ALA A 918 0.21 -23.93 11.14
C ALA A 918 -1.01 -24.86 11.25
N THR A 919 -2.20 -24.29 11.05
CA THR A 919 -3.47 -25.01 11.06
C THR A 919 -3.94 -25.21 9.64
N MET A 920 -4.04 -26.48 9.23
CA MET A 920 -4.43 -26.89 7.88
C MET A 920 -5.64 -27.81 7.94
N CYS A 921 -6.56 -27.67 6.99
CA CYS A 921 -7.76 -28.50 6.86
C CYS A 921 -7.90 -29.05 5.44
N ASN A 922 -8.77 -30.03 5.27
CA ASN A 922 -9.17 -30.55 3.95
C ASN A 922 -10.64 -30.21 3.67
N ILE A 923 -10.99 -29.92 2.42
CA ILE A 923 -12.41 -29.84 2.05
C ILE A 923 -12.96 -31.26 1.86
N GLN A 924 -14.16 -31.49 2.37
CA GLN A 924 -14.88 -32.75 2.29
C GLN A 924 -16.18 -32.59 1.49
N ILE A 925 -16.45 -33.53 0.58
CA ILE A 925 -17.72 -33.68 -0.15
C ILE A 925 -18.31 -35.04 0.25
N GLY A 926 -19.39 -35.02 1.04
CA GLY A 926 -19.92 -36.26 1.65
C GLY A 926 -18.91 -36.83 2.65
N ASP A 927 -18.47 -38.07 2.47
CA ASP A 927 -17.40 -38.70 3.28
C ASP A 927 -16.02 -38.64 2.61
N THR A 928 -15.92 -38.02 1.43
CA THR A 928 -14.71 -38.02 0.60
C THR A 928 -13.96 -36.71 0.73
N ARG A 929 -12.65 -36.77 0.98
CA ARG A 929 -11.76 -35.59 0.96
C ARG A 929 -11.35 -35.25 -0.46
N ILE A 930 -11.26 -33.95 -0.76
CA ILE A 930 -10.76 -33.47 -2.04
C ILE A 930 -9.25 -33.70 -2.10
N THR A 931 -8.81 -34.40 -3.15
CA THR A 931 -7.39 -34.61 -3.46
C THR A 931 -6.94 -33.67 -4.57
N HIS A 932 -5.63 -33.45 -4.66
CA HIS A 932 -5.08 -32.63 -5.74
C HIS A 932 -5.19 -33.39 -7.09
N PRO A 933 -5.55 -32.73 -8.21
CA PRO A 933 -5.74 -33.42 -9.51
C PRO A 933 -4.50 -34.18 -10.00
N ASN A 934 -3.31 -33.73 -9.58
CA ASN A 934 -2.02 -34.29 -10.01
C ASN A 934 -1.25 -35.03 -8.89
N ILE A 935 -1.76 -35.07 -7.66
CA ILE A 935 -1.11 -35.73 -6.52
C ILE A 935 -2.19 -36.54 -5.80
N SER A 936 -1.97 -37.83 -5.57
CA SER A 936 -2.92 -38.71 -4.88
C SER A 936 -3.16 -38.38 -3.39
N ASP A 937 -2.60 -37.28 -2.91
CA ASP A 937 -2.68 -36.83 -1.53
C ASP A 937 -3.84 -35.85 -1.34
N ASP A 938 -4.37 -35.82 -0.11
CA ASP A 938 -5.41 -34.88 0.31
C ASP A 938 -4.93 -33.43 0.09
N LEU A 939 -5.79 -32.57 -0.46
CA LEU A 939 -5.49 -31.16 -0.64
C LEU A 939 -5.67 -30.43 0.70
N TYR A 940 -4.59 -29.86 1.22
CA TYR A 940 -4.59 -29.08 2.46
C TYR A 940 -4.66 -27.59 2.21
N MET A 941 -5.42 -26.89 3.05
CA MET A 941 -5.62 -25.45 3.01
C MET A 941 -5.44 -24.86 4.39
N ASP A 942 -4.82 -23.68 4.45
CA ASP A 942 -4.66 -22.96 5.70
C ASP A 942 -6.01 -22.43 6.20
N TYR A 943 -6.21 -22.51 7.51
CA TYR A 943 -7.37 -21.91 8.19
C TYR A 943 -6.95 -21.39 9.55
N GLY A 944 -7.75 -20.51 10.15
CA GLY A 944 -7.53 -20.02 11.51
C GLY A 944 -8.53 -18.92 11.85
N ILE A 945 -8.31 -18.20 12.95
CA ILE A 945 -9.22 -17.14 13.38
C ILE A 945 -8.55 -15.78 13.17
N CYS A 946 -9.11 -14.94 12.31
CA CYS A 946 -8.54 -13.63 11.96
C CYS A 946 -9.45 -12.48 12.38
N ARG A 947 -8.84 -11.32 12.66
CA ARG A 947 -9.56 -10.11 13.00
C ARG A 947 -9.91 -9.28 11.77
N PHE A 948 -11.20 -9.03 11.56
CA PHE A 948 -11.71 -8.21 10.46
C PHE A 948 -12.37 -6.93 10.95
N TRP A 949 -12.10 -5.83 10.26
CA TRP A 949 -12.76 -4.54 10.40
C TRP A 949 -13.87 -4.39 9.36
N LEU A 950 -15.07 -4.02 9.80
CA LEU A 950 -16.04 -3.41 8.88
C LEU A 950 -15.61 -1.96 8.61
N LEU A 951 -15.55 -1.57 7.33
CA LEU A 951 -15.13 -0.23 6.94
C LEU A 951 -16.34 0.66 6.68
N ALA A 952 -16.26 1.93 7.09
CA ALA A 952 -17.37 2.88 7.09
C ALA A 952 -17.95 3.24 5.70
N HIS A 953 -17.29 2.87 4.60
CA HIS A 953 -17.78 3.08 3.24
C HIS A 953 -18.70 1.95 2.80
N LEU A 954 -19.88 1.89 3.41
CA LEU A 954 -20.89 0.87 3.13
C LEU A 954 -21.47 1.01 1.71
N SER A 955 -21.87 -0.10 1.10
CA SER A 955 -22.36 -0.16 -0.28
C SER A 955 -23.65 0.65 -0.47
N ARG A 956 -24.55 0.60 0.53
CA ARG A 956 -25.80 1.37 0.58
C ARG A 956 -25.60 2.88 0.47
N ASP A 957 -24.43 3.38 0.85
CA ASP A 957 -24.05 4.79 0.84
C ASP A 957 -23.25 5.18 -0.41
N LYS A 958 -23.05 4.25 -1.35
CA LYS A 958 -22.29 4.48 -2.59
C LYS A 958 -23.13 4.31 -3.85
N GLN A 959 -24.23 3.58 -3.78
CA GLN A 959 -25.14 3.45 -4.92
C GLN A 959 -25.65 4.82 -5.37
N HIS A 960 -25.51 5.08 -6.67
CA HIS A 960 -25.90 6.32 -7.30
C HIS A 960 -26.55 6.01 -8.65
N TYR A 961 -27.84 6.29 -8.76
CA TYR A 961 -28.62 6.11 -9.98
C TYR A 961 -29.42 7.38 -10.25
N LEU A 962 -29.58 7.69 -11.53
CA LEU A 962 -30.28 8.87 -11.99
C LEU A 962 -30.95 8.53 -13.32
N SER A 963 -32.25 8.82 -13.42
CA SER A 963 -33.04 8.61 -14.64
C SER A 963 -33.31 9.92 -15.41
N HIS A 964 -32.84 11.06 -14.90
CA HIS A 964 -33.04 12.39 -15.48
C HIS A 964 -31.89 13.33 -15.10
N VAL A 965 -31.38 14.12 -16.06
CA VAL A 965 -30.30 15.08 -15.80
C VAL A 965 -30.86 16.37 -15.18
N PRO A 966 -30.35 16.82 -14.02
CA PRO A 966 -30.75 18.09 -13.44
C PRO A 966 -30.40 19.26 -14.38
N ARG A 967 -31.39 20.10 -14.71
CA ARG A 967 -31.20 21.31 -15.53
C ARG A 967 -31.39 22.56 -14.68
N GLY A 968 -30.48 23.53 -14.80
CA GLY A 968 -30.59 24.81 -14.10
C GLY A 968 -29.32 25.66 -14.20
N PRO A 969 -29.39 26.94 -13.77
CA PRO A 969 -28.22 27.83 -13.75
C PRO A 969 -27.15 27.37 -12.75
N THR A 970 -27.51 26.51 -11.80
CA THR A 970 -26.58 25.86 -10.87
C THR A 970 -26.91 24.37 -10.84
N ILE A 971 -26.02 23.54 -11.38
CA ILE A 971 -26.20 22.09 -11.39
C ILE A 971 -25.84 21.55 -9.99
N PRO A 972 -26.72 20.77 -9.33
CA PRO A 972 -26.43 20.17 -8.04
C PRO A 972 -25.15 19.32 -8.13
N ARG A 973 -24.26 19.45 -7.14
CA ARG A 973 -23.06 18.60 -7.02
C ARG A 973 -23.22 17.63 -5.84
N GLY A 974 -22.85 16.38 -6.08
CA GLY A 974 -22.82 15.33 -5.07
C GLY A 974 -24.08 14.46 -5.01
N ARG A 975 -23.87 13.17 -4.77
CA ARG A 975 -24.87 12.09 -4.72
C ARG A 975 -26.11 12.43 -3.88
N LEU A 976 -25.91 12.97 -2.68
CA LEU A 976 -27.01 13.29 -1.75
C LEU A 976 -27.93 14.41 -2.26
N HIS A 977 -27.45 15.24 -3.18
CA HIS A 977 -28.21 16.32 -3.81
C HIS A 977 -28.84 15.91 -5.15
N GLY A 978 -28.72 14.63 -5.54
CA GLY A 978 -29.24 14.13 -6.81
C GLY A 978 -28.52 14.67 -8.04
N SER A 979 -27.20 14.89 -7.94
CA SER A 979 -26.37 15.24 -9.10
C SER A 979 -26.30 14.12 -10.13
N SER A 980 -25.99 14.39 -11.40
CA SER A 980 -25.67 13.34 -12.37
C SER A 980 -24.28 12.72 -12.13
N VAL A 981 -24.00 11.62 -12.83
CA VAL A 981 -22.64 11.05 -12.92
C VAL A 981 -21.86 11.86 -13.94
N ARG A 982 -20.59 12.15 -13.66
CA ARG A 982 -19.72 12.91 -14.55
C ARG A 982 -19.28 12.04 -15.72
N LEU A 983 -19.53 12.49 -16.95
CA LEU A 983 -18.80 12.06 -18.14
C LEU A 983 -17.65 13.06 -18.36
N GLY A 984 -16.41 12.60 -18.23
CA GLY A 984 -15.23 13.44 -18.33
C GLY A 984 -14.63 13.47 -19.74
N GLU A 985 -13.58 14.27 -19.89
CA GLU A 985 -12.87 14.43 -21.16
C GLU A 985 -12.26 13.10 -21.65
N MET A 986 -11.73 12.28 -20.74
CA MET A 986 -11.15 10.97 -21.08
C MET A 986 -12.19 10.01 -21.65
N GLU A 987 -13.39 9.96 -21.05
CA GLU A 987 -14.48 9.12 -21.57
C GLU A 987 -14.91 9.60 -22.96
N VAL A 988 -15.00 10.91 -23.18
CA VAL A 988 -15.28 11.50 -24.50
C VAL A 988 -14.23 11.11 -25.53
N HIS A 989 -12.94 11.19 -25.20
CA HIS A 989 -11.85 10.78 -26.10
C HIS A 989 -11.95 9.30 -26.47
N VAL A 990 -12.25 8.42 -25.51
CA VAL A 990 -12.47 6.99 -25.78
C VAL A 990 -13.67 6.79 -26.73
N MET A 991 -14.77 7.51 -26.52
CA MET A 991 -15.95 7.41 -27.39
C MET A 991 -15.66 7.93 -28.80
N LEU A 992 -14.90 9.02 -28.95
CA LEU A 992 -14.45 9.55 -30.23
C LEU A 992 -13.54 8.57 -30.97
N MET A 993 -12.57 7.96 -30.27
CA MET A 993 -11.70 6.91 -30.83
C MET A 993 -12.49 5.70 -31.34
N ASN A 994 -13.58 5.35 -30.67
CA ASN A 994 -14.48 4.27 -31.09
C ASN A 994 -15.53 4.71 -32.12
N GLY A 995 -15.48 5.95 -32.61
CA GLY A 995 -16.41 6.46 -33.62
C GLY A 995 -17.85 6.63 -33.14
N LEU A 996 -18.09 6.71 -31.83
CA LEU A 996 -19.42 6.83 -31.21
C LEU A 996 -19.99 8.27 -31.30
N ILE A 997 -19.87 8.90 -32.46
CA ILE A 997 -20.19 10.32 -32.69
C ILE A 997 -21.68 10.60 -32.45
N HIS A 998 -22.57 9.68 -32.86
CA HIS A 998 -24.01 9.83 -32.62
C HIS A 998 -24.36 9.76 -31.14
N THR A 999 -23.74 8.85 -30.38
CA THR A 999 -23.93 8.75 -28.93
C THR A 999 -23.41 10.00 -28.23
N LEU A 1000 -22.26 10.52 -28.65
CA LEU A 1000 -21.69 11.76 -28.11
C LEU A 1000 -22.56 12.97 -28.42
N SER A 1001 -23.09 13.05 -29.63
CA SER A 1001 -24.06 14.05 -30.05
C SER A 1001 -25.33 13.96 -29.20
N GLU A 1002 -25.86 12.76 -28.97
CA GLU A 1002 -27.03 12.53 -28.13
C GLU A 1002 -26.79 12.95 -26.68
N LEU A 1003 -25.64 12.58 -26.09
CA LEU A 1003 -25.26 12.97 -24.72
C LEU A 1003 -25.04 14.47 -24.55
N THR A 1004 -24.56 15.14 -25.60
CA THR A 1004 -24.44 16.61 -25.62
C THR A 1004 -25.83 17.25 -25.67
N MET A 1005 -26.72 16.72 -26.51
CA MET A 1005 -28.11 17.19 -26.63
C MET A 1005 -28.95 16.90 -25.38
N SER A 1006 -28.68 15.82 -24.65
CA SER A 1006 -29.36 15.47 -23.40
C SER A 1006 -28.89 16.28 -22.19
N SER A 1007 -27.81 17.06 -22.34
CA SER A 1007 -27.10 17.79 -21.26
C SER A 1007 -26.33 16.89 -20.28
N ASP A 1008 -26.02 15.65 -20.66
CA ASP A 1008 -25.17 14.73 -19.87
C ASP A 1008 -23.70 15.16 -19.88
N MET A 1009 -23.31 15.98 -20.85
CA MET A 1009 -22.01 16.65 -20.92
C MET A 1009 -22.06 17.97 -20.16
N VAL A 1010 -21.37 18.05 -19.02
CA VAL A 1010 -21.15 19.33 -18.34
C VAL A 1010 -20.02 20.06 -19.09
N GLU A 1011 -20.37 21.06 -19.90
CA GLU A 1011 -19.39 22.03 -20.39
C GLU A 1011 -18.77 22.75 -19.18
N HIS A 1012 -17.51 22.44 -18.90
CA HIS A 1012 -16.68 23.31 -18.09
C HIS A 1012 -16.30 24.51 -18.97
N SER A 1013 -17.00 25.64 -18.79
CA SER A 1013 -16.53 26.95 -19.22
C SER A 1013 -15.38 27.43 -18.35
#